data_AF-D0N7Z3-F1
#
_entry.id   AF-D0N7Z3-F1
#
_cell.length_a   1.000
_cell.length_b   1.000
_cell.length_c   1.000
_cell.angle_alpha   90.00
_cell.angle_beta   90.00
_cell.angle_gamma   90.00
#
_symmetry.space_group_name_H-M   'P 1'
#
loop_
_entity.id
_entity.type
_entity.pdbx_description
1 polymer ?
#
loop_
_entity_poly.entity_id
_entity_poly.type
_entity_poly.pdbx_seq_one_letter_code
_entity_poly.pdbx_strand_id
1 'polypeptide(L)'
;MSSVRTGICTPTHFNIETWPSSTMSKLRAYFNESYLIGGVGYFGGTGLYTTHKFVLDAAAATPPYYPGFWMDYKLTDALINQLNDHCEKSEACTERESAGKVCLVVAMMYPRNDRGYFQAVVSNLGIAAYFCFIGYDGVNQYAHDAAQSGTPVIFIHWEPEIFHVTHKGLFDRIFLPRTDPERIKSSTGDYGENGYGKKTNNPIDVDYPNLQPIKLDAAVVKNQPAGSLFSKLTIADSDINSVMSEYVAVSSNSAEPSPYFRAACNWVKANYDTWSEWVDRLPLCTFEEHVVSQVTGCGNDSSVREIKFSWKSSNPGNASLPYNCDGGVSTLPNTLATSRSCDWIFENRRTWTGWIDQKPECDSSFYHYSVSECASDSLRTVQYVWKLPNASHPQYSAECSGGDKLPDTLTIDCEYMPTSSPSFAAMTVFAAIVACLLAVAILLVVKNRNAPIIRRSQYEMLLLMIFGGFFTTGAAVAYAGKPTRTLCGIRPLLVCMGFTTIFGALVIKSLRVYRVFMKAAMKRVKVTLFKILKILSIFYIGDSVIFVAWYTADFPEPTITTKDATEFRGTVDRISCSSSSFIFTALLIFWKAILLMVGLYLSFLIRNVSVDFQESPWIFGSVVVVLVGCLVIMPMSFSV
;
A
#
# COMPACT_ATOMS: atom_id res chain seq x y z
N MET A 1 -29.81 2.05 13.14
CA MET A 1 -30.31 2.39 11.79
C MET A 1 -29.19 2.13 10.79
N SER A 2 -29.50 1.58 9.61
CA SER A 2 -28.52 1.30 8.55
C SER A 2 -29.21 1.48 7.20
N SER A 3 -28.59 2.23 6.29
CA SER A 3 -29.09 2.49 4.93
C SER A 3 -29.19 1.24 4.05
N VAL A 4 -28.74 0.09 4.55
CA VAL A 4 -28.79 -1.22 3.87
C VAL A 4 -29.59 -2.27 4.64
N ARG A 5 -30.45 -1.86 5.59
CA ARG A 5 -31.37 -2.75 6.35
C ARG A 5 -30.69 -3.81 7.23
N THR A 6 -29.40 -3.67 7.54
CA THR A 6 -28.63 -4.62 8.37
C THR A 6 -28.44 -4.19 9.83
N GLY A 7 -29.03 -3.07 10.25
CA GLY A 7 -28.81 -2.50 11.58
C GLY A 7 -29.52 -3.27 12.70
N ILE A 8 -28.88 -3.37 13.85
CA ILE A 8 -29.48 -3.88 15.10
C ILE A 8 -29.97 -2.67 15.93
N CYS A 9 -31.17 -2.76 16.52
CA CYS A 9 -31.60 -1.76 17.50
C CYS A 9 -30.76 -1.92 18.77
N THR A 10 -30.15 -0.85 19.27
CA THR A 10 -29.50 -0.81 20.59
C THR A 10 -29.97 0.42 21.36
N PRO A 11 -30.12 0.33 22.70
CA PRO A 11 -30.60 1.47 23.49
C PRO A 11 -29.54 2.58 23.51
N THR A 12 -29.91 3.73 22.95
CA THR A 12 -29.16 4.98 23.07
C THR A 12 -30.12 6.07 23.50
N HIS A 13 -29.81 6.76 24.61
CA HIS A 13 -30.63 7.86 25.09
C HIS A 13 -30.26 9.15 24.36
N PHE A 14 -31.24 9.77 23.71
CA PHE A 14 -31.09 11.07 23.08
C PHE A 14 -32.38 11.88 23.32
N ASN A 15 -32.25 13.07 23.90
CA ASN A 15 -33.36 13.99 24.12
C ASN A 15 -33.16 15.22 23.23
N ILE A 16 -34.07 15.43 22.27
CA ILE A 16 -33.94 16.42 21.18
C ILE A 16 -34.91 17.59 21.38
N GLU A 17 -35.74 17.55 22.41
CA GLU A 17 -36.86 18.47 22.54
C GLU A 17 -36.51 19.65 23.43
N THR A 18 -36.72 20.86 22.91
CA THR A 18 -36.78 22.06 23.74
C THR A 18 -38.10 22.77 23.49
N TRP A 19 -38.87 23.00 24.55
CA TRP A 19 -40.08 23.82 24.48
C TRP A 19 -39.67 25.30 24.59
N PRO A 20 -39.80 26.08 23.50
CA PRO A 20 -39.27 27.43 23.47
C PRO A 20 -40.01 28.39 24.42
N SER A 21 -41.32 28.28 24.61
CA SER A 21 -42.09 29.30 25.34
C SER A 21 -41.61 29.56 26.77
N SER A 22 -41.16 28.51 27.49
CA SER A 22 -40.67 28.62 28.88
C SER A 22 -39.15 28.58 29.02
N THR A 23 -38.44 28.10 27.99
CA THR A 23 -36.99 27.82 28.06
C THR A 23 -36.16 28.74 27.17
N MET A 24 -36.78 29.55 26.30
CA MET A 24 -36.05 30.41 25.35
C MET A 24 -35.06 31.36 26.05
N SER A 25 -35.43 31.93 27.18
CA SER A 25 -34.55 32.84 27.93
C SER A 25 -33.27 32.15 28.41
N LYS A 26 -33.36 30.87 28.82
CA LYS A 26 -32.21 30.03 29.18
C LYS A 26 -31.41 29.60 27.96
N LEU A 27 -32.10 29.28 26.85
CA LEU A 27 -31.48 28.81 25.61
C LEU A 27 -30.72 29.91 24.85
N ARG A 28 -31.11 31.19 25.02
CA ARG A 28 -30.43 32.35 24.39
C ARG A 28 -28.92 32.38 24.63
N ALA A 29 -28.45 31.92 25.79
CA ALA A 29 -27.01 31.92 26.10
C ALA A 29 -26.19 31.02 25.15
N TYR A 30 -26.82 30.00 24.56
CA TYR A 30 -26.18 29.01 23.70
C TYR A 30 -26.37 29.28 22.21
N PHE A 31 -27.05 30.36 21.81
CA PHE A 31 -27.35 30.64 20.40
C PHE A 31 -26.10 30.86 19.54
N ASN A 32 -24.97 31.26 20.13
CA ASN A 32 -23.71 31.37 19.40
C ASN A 32 -23.04 30.00 19.15
N GLU A 33 -23.42 28.98 19.93
CA GLU A 33 -22.84 27.64 19.89
C GLU A 33 -23.82 26.60 19.34
N SER A 34 -25.05 27.01 19.00
CA SER A 34 -26.13 26.16 18.51
C SER A 34 -26.85 26.81 17.33
N TYR A 35 -27.55 25.99 16.54
CA TYR A 35 -28.37 26.48 15.44
C TYR A 35 -29.75 25.82 15.45
N LEU A 36 -30.73 26.51 14.88
CA LEU A 36 -32.07 25.97 14.70
C LEU A 36 -32.08 24.98 13.54
N ILE A 37 -32.59 23.78 13.81
CA ILE A 37 -32.56 22.65 12.87
C ILE A 37 -33.91 22.40 12.23
N GLY A 38 -34.97 22.91 12.86
CA GLY A 38 -36.35 22.70 12.46
C GLY A 38 -37.17 22.12 13.61
N GLY A 39 -38.39 21.67 13.32
CA GLY A 39 -39.25 21.02 14.30
C GLY A 39 -39.12 19.49 14.29
N VAL A 40 -39.51 18.84 15.38
CA VAL A 40 -39.92 17.42 15.36
C VAL A 40 -41.43 17.43 15.17
N GLY A 41 -41.97 16.56 14.31
CA GLY A 41 -43.36 16.58 13.80
C GLY A 41 -44.43 16.25 14.84
N TYR A 42 -44.44 17.07 15.87
CA TYR A 42 -45.31 17.03 17.01
C TYR A 42 -45.84 18.45 17.25
N PHE A 43 -47.15 18.65 17.37
CA PHE A 43 -47.74 19.93 17.77
C PHE A 43 -48.00 19.96 19.27
N GLY A 44 -46.99 20.29 20.07
CA GLY A 44 -47.13 20.47 21.51
C GLY A 44 -48.04 21.65 21.83
N GLY A 45 -49.29 21.36 22.18
CA GLY A 45 -50.29 22.37 22.50
C GLY A 45 -50.85 22.17 23.90
N THR A 46 -50.44 23.00 24.85
CA THR A 46 -51.23 23.17 26.07
C THR A 46 -52.59 23.73 25.69
N GLY A 47 -53.64 23.23 26.31
CA GLY A 47 -55.00 23.65 26.06
C GLY A 47 -55.90 23.35 27.24
N LEU A 48 -57.09 23.94 27.19
CA LEU A 48 -58.20 23.49 28.00
C LEU A 48 -58.88 22.32 27.29
N TYR A 49 -59.29 21.32 28.03
CA TYR A 49 -59.99 20.14 27.54
C TYR A 49 -61.28 19.92 28.33
N THR A 50 -62.27 19.30 27.67
CA THR A 50 -63.53 18.87 28.27
C THR A 50 -63.91 17.48 27.79
N THR A 51 -64.92 16.86 28.40
CA THR A 51 -65.39 15.53 28.00
C THR A 51 -66.13 15.57 26.67
N HIS A 52 -65.86 14.61 25.79
CA HIS A 52 -66.50 14.50 24.48
C HIS A 52 -68.03 14.36 24.60
N LYS A 53 -68.47 13.58 25.59
CA LYS A 53 -69.89 13.45 25.93
C LYS A 53 -70.55 14.81 26.18
N PHE A 54 -69.86 15.71 26.88
CA PHE A 54 -70.40 17.04 27.15
C PHE A 54 -70.53 17.87 25.87
N VAL A 55 -69.56 17.78 24.96
CA VAL A 55 -69.65 18.46 23.66
C VAL A 55 -70.88 17.98 22.87
N LEU A 56 -71.13 16.67 22.86
CA LEU A 56 -72.32 16.09 22.23
C LEU A 56 -73.61 16.54 22.92
N ASP A 57 -73.67 16.48 24.24
CA ASP A 57 -74.84 16.90 25.02
C ASP A 57 -75.13 18.40 24.79
N ALA A 58 -74.09 19.23 24.68
CA ALA A 58 -74.24 20.66 24.42
C ALA A 58 -74.71 20.96 22.99
N ALA A 59 -74.19 20.24 22.00
CA ALA A 59 -74.66 20.33 20.61
C ALA A 59 -76.12 19.88 20.46
N ALA A 60 -76.59 18.97 21.32
CA ALA A 60 -77.96 18.47 21.34
C ALA A 60 -78.94 19.32 22.18
N ALA A 61 -78.45 20.30 22.96
CA ALA A 61 -79.29 21.15 23.79
C ALA A 61 -80.24 22.02 22.95
N THR A 62 -81.33 22.52 23.57
CA THR A 62 -82.28 23.42 22.89
C THR A 62 -82.53 24.69 23.71
N PRO A 63 -82.14 25.88 23.21
CA PRO A 63 -81.39 26.09 21.97
C PRO A 63 -79.99 25.44 22.05
N PRO A 64 -79.41 25.04 20.90
CA PRO A 64 -78.05 24.52 20.92
C PRO A 64 -77.11 25.61 21.40
N TYR A 65 -76.16 25.18 22.20
CA TYR A 65 -75.16 26.01 22.83
C TYR A 65 -74.08 26.41 21.79
N TYR A 66 -73.99 27.71 21.43
CA TYR A 66 -73.00 28.27 20.47
C TYR A 66 -72.12 29.37 21.13
N PRO A 67 -71.05 29.89 20.46
CA PRO A 67 -69.72 30.04 21.07
C PRO A 67 -69.73 30.86 22.37
N GLY A 68 -69.31 30.22 23.47
CA GLY A 68 -69.36 30.76 24.83
C GLY A 68 -70.21 29.94 25.81
N PHE A 69 -70.82 28.84 25.38
CA PHE A 69 -71.68 28.04 26.26
C PHE A 69 -70.97 27.40 27.47
N TRP A 70 -69.68 27.11 27.33
CA TRP A 70 -68.85 26.64 28.43
C TRP A 70 -68.68 27.72 29.53
N MET A 71 -68.95 29.00 29.23
CA MET A 71 -68.96 30.10 30.18
C MET A 71 -70.17 30.07 31.13
N ASP A 72 -71.23 29.34 30.76
CA ASP A 72 -72.42 29.13 31.59
C ASP A 72 -72.35 27.85 32.44
N TYR A 73 -71.27 27.08 32.29
CA TYR A 73 -71.11 25.81 32.98
C TYR A 73 -70.73 25.99 34.45
N LYS A 74 -71.24 25.08 35.29
CA LYS A 74 -71.15 25.11 36.75
C LYS A 74 -70.80 23.72 37.24
N LEU A 75 -69.71 23.59 38.00
CA LEU A 75 -69.34 22.35 38.65
C LEU A 75 -69.59 22.40 40.15
N THR A 76 -69.84 21.22 40.72
CA THR A 76 -70.31 20.99 42.09
C THR A 76 -69.43 21.62 43.16
N ASP A 77 -70.08 22.28 44.13
CA ASP A 77 -69.48 22.85 45.35
C ASP A 77 -68.60 21.85 46.14
N ALA A 78 -68.77 20.54 45.92
CA ALA A 78 -68.01 19.48 46.59
C ALA A 78 -66.49 19.53 46.34
N LEU A 79 -66.04 19.85 45.12
CA LEU A 79 -64.60 19.90 44.80
C LEU A 79 -63.95 21.19 45.33
N ILE A 80 -64.66 22.32 45.21
CA ILE A 80 -64.23 23.62 45.74
C ILE A 80 -64.11 23.54 47.27
N ASN A 81 -65.13 22.98 47.93
CA ASN A 81 -65.15 22.83 49.39
C ASN A 81 -64.06 21.88 49.93
N GLN A 82 -63.61 20.91 49.13
CA GLN A 82 -62.49 20.02 49.48
C GLN A 82 -61.10 20.68 49.30
N LEU A 83 -61.01 21.72 48.47
CA LEU A 83 -59.74 22.30 48.01
C LEU A 83 -59.57 23.78 48.37
N ASN A 84 -60.35 24.31 49.32
CA ASN A 84 -60.46 25.75 49.65
C ASN A 84 -59.13 26.53 49.79
N ASP A 85 -57.99 25.87 50.02
CA ASP A 85 -56.66 26.48 50.13
C ASP A 85 -55.79 26.42 48.85
N HIS A 86 -56.28 25.83 47.75
CA HIS A 86 -55.52 25.58 46.51
C HIS A 86 -56.22 26.04 45.22
N CYS A 87 -57.26 26.87 45.34
CA CYS A 87 -57.98 27.44 44.20
C CYS A 87 -57.89 28.97 44.16
N GLU A 88 -57.71 29.51 42.96
CA GLU A 88 -57.82 30.95 42.67
C GLU A 88 -59.11 31.23 41.90
N LYS A 89 -59.56 32.48 41.78
CA LYS A 89 -60.77 32.82 41.03
C LYS A 89 -60.63 34.05 40.13
N SER A 90 -61.52 34.18 39.15
CA SER A 90 -61.62 35.37 38.30
C SER A 90 -62.45 36.49 38.93
N GLU A 91 -62.27 37.73 38.48
CA GLU A 91 -63.13 38.87 38.88
C GLU A 91 -64.61 38.57 38.59
N ALA A 92 -64.89 38.07 37.39
CA ALA A 92 -66.23 37.66 36.99
C ALA A 92 -66.81 36.58 37.93
N CYS A 93 -65.96 35.72 38.52
CA CYS A 93 -66.40 34.77 39.54
C CYS A 93 -66.79 35.48 40.84
N THR A 94 -65.97 36.40 41.35
CA THR A 94 -66.30 37.22 42.52
C THR A 94 -67.64 37.94 42.36
N GLU A 95 -67.88 38.55 41.20
CA GLU A 95 -69.14 39.22 40.88
C GLU A 95 -70.31 38.23 40.81
N ARG A 96 -70.12 37.07 40.18
CA ARG A 96 -71.16 36.03 40.04
C ARG A 96 -71.54 35.42 41.40
N GLU A 97 -70.58 35.20 42.28
CA GLU A 97 -70.81 34.73 43.66
C GLU A 97 -71.55 35.77 44.50
N SER A 98 -71.21 37.05 44.34
CA SER A 98 -71.93 38.14 45.02
C SER A 98 -73.42 38.19 44.63
N ALA A 99 -73.75 37.66 43.46
CA ALA A 99 -75.12 37.48 42.98
C ALA A 99 -75.74 36.12 43.34
N GLY A 100 -75.12 35.33 44.23
CA GLY A 100 -75.61 34.02 44.67
C GLY A 100 -75.53 32.93 43.61
N LYS A 101 -74.68 33.10 42.59
CA LYS A 101 -74.49 32.12 41.50
C LYS A 101 -73.12 31.45 41.64
N VAL A 102 -73.06 30.17 41.28
CA VAL A 102 -71.79 29.41 41.26
C VAL A 102 -70.95 29.66 40.00
N CYS A 103 -69.64 29.42 40.11
CA CYS A 103 -68.65 29.57 39.06
C CYS A 103 -68.26 28.23 38.41
N LEU A 104 -67.62 28.30 37.24
CA LEU A 104 -66.96 27.17 36.60
C LEU A 104 -65.75 26.72 37.45
N VAL A 105 -65.36 25.44 37.39
CA VAL A 105 -64.07 24.98 37.92
C VAL A 105 -63.19 24.56 36.75
N VAL A 106 -61.98 25.11 36.71
CA VAL A 106 -60.89 24.71 35.81
C VAL A 106 -59.85 23.99 36.65
N ALA A 107 -59.71 22.69 36.43
CA ALA A 107 -58.69 21.88 37.08
C ALA A 107 -57.33 22.14 36.44
N MET A 108 -56.36 22.51 37.27
CA MET A 108 -54.99 22.83 36.88
C MET A 108 -54.02 21.86 37.55
N MET A 109 -52.90 21.59 36.91
CA MET A 109 -51.91 20.64 37.44
C MET A 109 -51.04 21.29 38.52
N TYR A 110 -49.92 21.90 38.13
CA TYR A 110 -49.03 22.62 39.05
C TYR A 110 -48.88 24.07 38.59
N PRO A 111 -48.81 25.05 39.51
CA PRO A 111 -48.57 26.45 39.16
C PRO A 111 -47.29 26.70 38.35
N ARG A 112 -46.30 25.79 38.47
CA ARG A 112 -45.05 25.88 37.71
C ARG A 112 -45.20 25.51 36.23
N ASN A 113 -46.23 24.73 35.86
CA ASN A 113 -46.43 24.22 34.51
C ASN A 113 -47.19 25.24 33.64
N ASP A 114 -48.10 26.01 34.22
CA ASP A 114 -48.81 27.13 33.59
C ASP A 114 -48.78 28.32 34.55
N ARG A 115 -47.89 29.29 34.29
CA ARG A 115 -47.73 30.47 35.14
C ARG A 115 -48.81 31.51 34.83
N GLY A 116 -50.04 31.21 35.23
CA GLY A 116 -51.17 32.14 35.16
C GLY A 116 -51.62 32.52 33.75
N TYR A 117 -51.21 31.77 32.72
CA TYR A 117 -51.55 32.07 31.33
C TYR A 117 -53.03 31.79 31.08
N PHE A 118 -53.48 30.55 31.25
CA PHE A 118 -54.90 30.22 31.07
C PHE A 118 -55.80 30.89 32.10
N GLN A 119 -55.28 31.14 33.31
CA GLN A 119 -56.00 31.90 34.33
C GLN A 119 -56.29 33.32 33.83
N ALA A 120 -55.29 34.01 33.28
CA ALA A 120 -55.46 35.35 32.72
C ALA A 120 -56.36 35.36 31.48
N VAL A 121 -56.21 34.39 30.57
CA VAL A 121 -57.07 34.31 29.37
C VAL A 121 -58.53 34.13 29.77
N VAL A 122 -58.83 33.16 30.64
CA VAL A 122 -60.19 32.89 31.11
C VAL A 122 -60.76 34.12 31.86
N SER A 123 -59.94 34.81 32.66
CA SER A 123 -60.37 36.03 33.36
C SER A 123 -60.63 37.22 32.43
N ASN A 124 -59.76 37.48 31.45
CA ASN A 124 -59.91 38.61 30.52
C ASN A 124 -61.04 38.42 29.52
N LEU A 125 -61.42 37.17 29.24
CA LEU A 125 -62.61 36.84 28.46
C LEU A 125 -63.91 36.93 29.29
N GLY A 126 -63.82 37.32 30.56
CA GLY A 126 -64.99 37.55 31.42
C GLY A 126 -65.64 36.26 31.92
N ILE A 127 -64.95 35.13 31.89
CA ILE A 127 -65.50 33.87 32.40
C ILE A 127 -65.38 33.81 33.90
N ALA A 128 -66.51 33.52 34.55
CA ALA A 128 -66.59 33.28 35.99
C ALA A 128 -66.08 31.87 36.32
N ALA A 129 -64.79 31.75 36.68
CA ALA A 129 -64.14 30.47 36.94
C ALA A 129 -63.27 30.49 38.22
N TYR A 130 -63.20 29.32 38.84
CA TYR A 130 -62.19 28.88 39.77
C TYR A 130 -61.07 28.14 39.03
N PHE A 131 -59.85 28.32 39.50
CA PHE A 131 -58.62 27.73 38.98
C PHE A 131 -58.01 26.90 40.11
N CYS A 132 -58.24 25.59 40.11
CA CYS A 132 -57.89 24.70 41.22
C CYS A 132 -56.69 23.83 40.89
N PHE A 133 -55.61 23.93 41.68
CA PHE A 133 -54.38 23.17 41.45
C PHE A 133 -54.41 21.83 42.21
N ILE A 134 -54.61 20.73 41.48
CA ILE A 134 -54.75 19.38 42.04
C ILE A 134 -53.62 18.42 41.66
N GLY A 135 -52.56 18.92 41.01
CA GLY A 135 -51.42 18.14 40.57
C GLY A 135 -51.66 17.35 39.28
N TYR A 136 -50.59 16.77 38.72
CA TYR A 136 -50.66 16.02 37.46
C TYR A 136 -51.58 14.80 37.56
N ASP A 137 -51.30 13.91 38.51
CA ASP A 137 -52.09 12.70 38.72
C ASP A 137 -53.53 13.02 39.15
N GLY A 138 -53.72 14.10 39.92
CA GLY A 138 -55.05 14.56 40.34
C GLY A 138 -55.89 15.06 39.17
N VAL A 139 -55.31 15.84 38.25
CA VAL A 139 -56.01 16.27 37.02
C VAL A 139 -56.38 15.06 36.17
N ASN A 140 -55.47 14.11 35.98
CA ASN A 140 -55.74 12.91 35.18
C ASN A 140 -56.85 12.06 35.79
N GLN A 141 -56.82 11.83 37.10
CA GLN A 141 -57.87 11.11 37.81
C GLN A 141 -59.21 11.85 37.74
N TYR A 142 -59.22 13.16 37.98
CA TYR A 142 -60.43 13.98 37.94
C TYR A 142 -61.09 13.97 36.55
N ALA A 143 -60.28 14.10 35.49
CA ALA A 143 -60.76 14.01 34.12
C ALA A 143 -61.28 12.59 33.79
N HIS A 144 -60.57 11.54 34.22
CA HIS A 144 -61.00 10.14 34.05
C HIS A 144 -62.35 9.87 34.70
N ASP A 145 -62.53 10.23 35.97
CA ASP A 145 -63.77 10.02 36.72
C ASP A 145 -64.92 10.82 36.13
N ALA A 146 -64.65 12.05 35.65
CA ALA A 146 -65.62 12.87 34.93
C ALA A 146 -66.08 12.20 33.63
N ALA A 147 -65.15 11.65 32.85
CA ALA A 147 -65.48 10.92 31.63
C ALA A 147 -66.32 9.66 31.91
N GLN A 148 -66.00 8.90 32.97
CA GLN A 148 -66.78 7.72 33.37
C GLN A 148 -68.19 8.06 33.84
N SER A 149 -68.33 9.12 34.63
CA SER A 149 -69.61 9.55 35.18
C SER A 149 -70.46 10.38 34.21
N GLY A 150 -69.90 10.78 33.07
CA GLY A 150 -70.54 11.74 32.15
C GLY A 150 -70.64 13.15 32.73
N THR A 151 -69.90 13.44 33.80
CA THR A 151 -69.84 14.77 34.39
C THR A 151 -69.03 15.68 33.48
N PRO A 152 -69.52 16.86 33.10
CA PRO A 152 -68.70 17.79 32.34
C PRO A 152 -67.55 18.33 33.18
N VAL A 153 -66.40 18.53 32.56
CA VAL A 153 -65.19 19.01 33.25
C VAL A 153 -64.42 19.96 32.36
N ILE A 154 -63.69 20.90 32.97
CA ILE A 154 -62.70 21.70 32.26
C ILE A 154 -61.37 21.54 32.98
N PHE A 155 -60.34 21.13 32.26
CA PHE A 155 -59.01 20.94 32.81
C PHE A 155 -57.93 21.35 31.81
N ILE A 156 -56.77 21.73 32.33
CA ILE A 156 -55.60 22.05 31.51
C ILE A 156 -54.80 20.77 31.28
N HIS A 157 -54.47 20.50 30.01
CA HIS A 157 -53.60 19.40 29.61
C HIS A 157 -52.79 19.77 28.36
N TRP A 158 -51.96 18.86 27.87
CA TRP A 158 -51.25 18.93 26.60
C TRP A 158 -51.32 17.60 25.85
N GLU A 159 -51.18 17.64 24.53
CA GLU A 159 -51.15 16.46 23.67
C GLU A 159 -49.90 16.44 22.79
N PRO A 160 -49.33 15.24 22.46
CA PRO A 160 -49.75 13.97 22.96
C PRO A 160 -49.13 13.72 24.32
N GLU A 161 -49.88 12.96 25.07
CA GLU A 161 -49.53 12.46 26.37
C GLU A 161 -50.26 11.11 26.49
N ILE A 162 -49.71 10.19 27.27
CA ILE A 162 -50.24 8.83 27.41
C ILE A 162 -51.71 8.83 27.86
N PHE A 163 -52.15 9.80 28.66
CA PHE A 163 -53.53 10.03 29.06
C PHE A 163 -54.47 10.14 27.85
N HIS A 164 -54.15 10.99 26.87
CA HIS A 164 -54.99 11.17 25.68
C HIS A 164 -54.97 9.94 24.77
N VAL A 165 -53.86 9.20 24.74
CA VAL A 165 -53.73 7.94 23.99
C VAL A 165 -54.56 6.82 24.63
N THR A 166 -54.54 6.71 25.96
CA THR A 166 -55.31 5.71 26.73
C THR A 166 -56.81 6.03 26.79
N HIS A 167 -57.18 7.30 26.68
CA HIS A 167 -58.57 7.79 26.74
C HIS A 167 -59.05 8.33 25.38
N LYS A 168 -58.59 7.71 24.28
CA LYS A 168 -58.85 8.18 22.93
C LYS A 168 -60.35 8.36 22.66
N GLY A 169 -60.72 9.59 22.26
CA GLY A 169 -62.10 9.96 21.94
C GLY A 169 -62.98 10.30 23.15
N LEU A 170 -62.44 10.34 24.37
CA LEU A 170 -63.19 10.71 25.57
C LEU A 170 -63.14 12.21 25.90
N PHE A 171 -62.18 12.95 25.33
CA PHE A 171 -61.96 14.37 25.60
C PHE A 171 -61.76 15.16 24.31
N ASP A 172 -62.19 16.42 24.31
CA ASP A 172 -62.03 17.38 23.22
C ASP A 172 -61.32 18.64 23.71
N ARG A 173 -60.44 19.23 22.88
CA ARG A 173 -59.77 20.51 23.16
C ARG A 173 -60.75 21.68 22.98
N ILE A 174 -60.80 22.56 23.97
CA ILE A 174 -61.51 23.83 23.94
C ILE A 174 -60.61 24.88 23.27
N PHE A 175 -61.09 25.46 22.17
CA PHE A 175 -60.40 26.55 21.49
C PHE A 175 -60.85 27.91 22.04
N LEU A 176 -59.90 28.67 22.58
CA LEU A 176 -60.07 30.07 22.98
C LEU A 176 -59.82 31.00 21.77
N PRO A 177 -60.00 32.33 21.87
CA PRO A 177 -59.76 33.23 20.76
C PRO A 177 -58.39 33.00 20.13
N ARG A 178 -58.35 33.04 18.80
CA ARG A 178 -57.18 32.63 18.02
C ARG A 178 -55.91 33.31 18.55
N THR A 179 -54.89 32.49 18.74
CA THR A 179 -53.52 32.91 19.06
C THR A 179 -53.06 34.09 18.19
N ASP A 180 -52.50 35.11 18.84
CA ASP A 180 -51.87 36.28 18.20
C ASP A 180 -50.49 36.52 18.83
N PRO A 181 -49.39 36.44 18.06
CA PRO A 181 -48.03 36.64 18.57
C PRO A 181 -47.79 37.99 19.26
N GLU A 182 -48.40 39.09 18.81
CA GLU A 182 -48.20 40.40 19.43
C GLU A 182 -48.91 40.49 20.79
N ARG A 183 -50.09 39.87 20.90
CA ARG A 183 -50.81 39.77 22.17
C ARG A 183 -50.09 38.84 23.15
N ILE A 184 -49.51 37.74 22.67
CA ILE A 184 -48.71 36.83 23.51
C ILE A 184 -47.51 37.54 24.12
N LYS A 185 -46.81 38.39 23.37
CA LYS A 185 -45.68 39.18 23.88
C LYS A 185 -46.06 40.10 25.04
N SER A 186 -47.33 40.48 25.15
CA SER A 186 -47.83 41.31 26.25
C SER A 186 -48.06 40.54 27.55
N SER A 187 -47.94 39.20 27.53
CA SER A 187 -48.11 38.39 28.72
C SER A 187 -47.05 38.70 29.78
N THR A 188 -47.48 38.94 31.01
CA THR A 188 -46.61 39.23 32.15
C THR A 188 -46.00 37.97 32.77
N GLY A 189 -46.46 36.77 32.36
CA GLY A 189 -45.93 35.48 32.80
C GLY A 189 -46.34 35.06 34.22
N ASP A 190 -47.39 35.69 34.77
CA ASP A 190 -48.06 35.31 36.03
C ASP A 190 -49.56 35.66 35.92
N TYR A 191 -50.40 35.22 36.84
CA TYR A 191 -51.82 35.60 36.88
C TYR A 191 -51.99 37.07 37.29
N GLY A 192 -50.95 37.68 37.88
CA GLY A 192 -50.84 39.10 38.14
C GLY A 192 -51.02 39.49 39.60
N GLU A 193 -50.48 40.66 39.98
CA GLU A 193 -50.52 41.17 41.37
C GLU A 193 -51.95 41.39 41.88
N ASN A 194 -52.87 41.72 40.97
CA ASN A 194 -54.31 41.88 41.22
C ASN A 194 -55.12 40.65 40.77
N GLY A 195 -54.50 39.51 40.46
CA GLY A 195 -55.23 38.26 40.27
C GLY A 195 -55.99 37.86 41.56
N TYR A 196 -56.52 36.64 41.65
CA TYR A 196 -57.19 36.15 42.88
C TYR A 196 -58.56 36.81 43.17
N GLY A 197 -59.41 36.88 42.15
CA GLY A 197 -60.79 37.38 42.27
C GLY A 197 -60.97 38.87 41.98
N LYS A 198 -59.93 39.53 41.48
CA LYS A 198 -59.99 40.88 40.90
C LYS A 198 -59.42 40.86 39.48
N LYS A 199 -59.53 41.98 38.76
CA LYS A 199 -59.02 42.09 37.40
C LYS A 199 -57.51 41.80 37.32
N THR A 200 -57.14 40.80 36.54
CA THR A 200 -55.74 40.46 36.27
C THR A 200 -55.01 41.63 35.59
N ASN A 201 -53.72 41.81 35.91
CA ASN A 201 -52.85 42.75 35.22
C ASN A 201 -52.10 42.12 34.03
N ASN A 202 -52.26 40.80 33.82
CA ASN A 202 -51.75 40.09 32.65
C ASN A 202 -52.78 40.27 31.52
N PRO A 203 -52.48 41.02 30.45
CA PRO A 203 -53.47 41.43 29.45
C PRO A 203 -53.82 40.33 28.43
N ILE A 204 -53.34 39.10 28.62
CA ILE A 204 -53.50 38.02 27.65
C ILE A 204 -54.93 37.47 27.63
N ASP A 205 -55.50 37.32 26.45
CA ASP A 205 -56.88 36.87 26.22
C ASP A 205 -57.03 36.05 24.92
N VAL A 206 -55.93 35.48 24.45
CA VAL A 206 -55.86 34.57 23.30
C VAL A 206 -55.37 33.19 23.73
N ASP A 207 -55.74 32.15 22.97
CA ASP A 207 -55.30 30.78 23.21
C ASP A 207 -53.77 30.65 23.16
N TYR A 208 -53.26 29.69 23.93
CA TYR A 208 -51.84 29.35 23.98
C TYR A 208 -51.34 29.09 22.55
N PRO A 209 -50.16 29.61 22.17
CA PRO A 209 -49.71 29.43 20.81
C PRO A 209 -49.44 27.97 20.51
N ASN A 210 -50.03 27.49 19.42
CA ASN A 210 -49.64 26.22 18.82
C ASN A 210 -48.28 26.40 18.13
N LEU A 211 -47.20 26.31 18.91
CA LEU A 211 -45.83 26.41 18.43
C LEU A 211 -45.29 25.02 18.14
N GLN A 212 -44.61 24.87 17.02
CA GLN A 212 -43.82 23.67 16.77
C GLN A 212 -42.68 23.59 17.80
N PRO A 213 -42.51 22.46 18.52
CA PRO A 213 -41.30 22.16 19.26
C PRO A 213 -40.11 22.30 18.32
N ILE A 214 -39.05 22.95 18.80
CA ILE A 214 -37.84 23.19 18.00
C ILE A 214 -36.71 22.27 18.43
N LYS A 215 -35.93 21.82 17.45
CA LYS A 215 -34.64 21.17 17.63
C LYS A 215 -33.53 22.21 17.59
N LEU A 216 -32.64 22.13 18.58
CA LEU A 216 -31.40 22.88 18.63
C LEU A 216 -30.26 21.86 18.74
N ASP A 217 -29.26 21.93 17.84
CA ASP A 217 -27.99 21.24 18.06
C ASP A 217 -26.83 22.20 18.13
N ALA A 218 -25.76 21.71 18.75
CA ALA A 218 -24.46 22.36 18.76
C ALA A 218 -23.92 22.53 17.32
N ALA A 219 -23.35 23.69 17.03
CA ALA A 219 -22.75 24.00 15.73
C ALA A 219 -21.64 22.99 15.33
N VAL A 220 -20.98 22.37 16.32
CA VAL A 220 -19.91 21.37 16.10
C VAL A 220 -20.39 20.11 15.38
N VAL A 221 -21.66 19.73 15.52
CA VAL A 221 -22.19 18.52 14.87
C VAL A 221 -22.67 18.75 13.43
N LYS A 222 -22.72 20.02 12.98
CA LYS A 222 -23.29 20.40 11.67
C LYS A 222 -22.67 19.66 10.48
N ASN A 223 -21.36 19.42 10.51
CA ASN A 223 -20.63 18.75 9.42
C ASN A 223 -20.36 17.26 9.70
N GLN A 224 -20.91 16.72 10.79
CA GLN A 224 -20.79 15.30 11.12
C GLN A 224 -21.96 14.52 10.49
N PRO A 225 -21.85 13.22 10.24
CA PRO A 225 -22.97 12.39 9.80
C PRO A 225 -24.20 12.50 10.70
N ALA A 226 -23.97 12.71 12.01
CA ALA A 226 -25.03 12.96 12.98
C ALA A 226 -25.81 14.26 12.70
N GLY A 227 -25.17 15.32 12.20
CA GLY A 227 -25.84 16.58 11.86
C GLY A 227 -26.87 16.43 10.74
N SER A 228 -26.57 15.60 9.73
CA SER A 228 -27.52 15.26 8.66
C SER A 228 -28.75 14.54 9.23
N LEU A 229 -28.52 13.53 10.09
CA LEU A 229 -29.59 12.83 10.81
C LEU A 229 -30.47 13.80 11.59
N PHE A 230 -29.89 14.69 12.40
CA PHE A 230 -30.66 15.63 13.19
C PHE A 230 -31.43 16.63 12.35
N SER A 231 -30.88 17.07 11.21
CA SER A 231 -31.58 17.95 10.26
C SER A 231 -32.78 17.31 9.59
N LYS A 232 -32.71 16.00 9.30
CA LYS A 232 -33.74 15.29 8.54
C LYS A 232 -34.70 14.48 9.40
N LEU A 233 -34.39 14.24 10.67
CA LEU A 233 -35.25 13.49 11.58
C LEU A 233 -36.60 14.19 11.74
N THR A 234 -37.66 13.57 11.25
CA THR A 234 -39.05 14.03 11.45
C THR A 234 -39.92 12.83 11.74
N ILE A 235 -40.74 12.88 12.79
CA ILE A 235 -41.72 11.84 13.10
C ILE A 235 -43.09 12.48 12.98
N ALA A 236 -44.03 11.89 12.22
CA ALA A 236 -45.37 12.44 12.07
C ALA A 236 -46.23 12.20 13.32
N ASP A 237 -47.25 13.03 13.56
CA ASP A 237 -48.16 12.87 14.71
C ASP A 237 -48.82 11.47 14.74
N SER A 238 -49.14 10.90 13.57
CA SER A 238 -49.68 9.53 13.47
C SER A 238 -48.71 8.47 13.95
N ASP A 239 -47.42 8.64 13.64
CA ASP A 239 -46.34 7.75 14.07
C ASP A 239 -46.10 7.86 15.57
N ILE A 240 -46.10 9.09 16.12
CA ILE A 240 -45.98 9.33 17.55
C ILE A 240 -47.11 8.64 18.31
N ASN A 241 -48.35 8.83 17.87
CA ASN A 241 -49.51 8.17 18.45
C ASN A 241 -49.42 6.64 18.36
N SER A 242 -48.91 6.10 17.25
CA SER A 242 -48.68 4.65 17.10
C SER A 242 -47.63 4.14 18.09
N VAL A 243 -46.49 4.83 18.23
CA VAL A 243 -45.41 4.47 19.16
C VAL A 243 -45.90 4.54 20.61
N MET A 244 -46.64 5.59 20.98
CA MET A 244 -47.21 5.73 22.33
C MET A 244 -48.26 4.66 22.62
N SER A 245 -49.12 4.34 21.65
CA SER A 245 -50.12 3.26 21.78
C SER A 245 -49.47 1.90 21.99
N GLU A 246 -48.41 1.61 21.22
CA GLU A 246 -47.63 0.40 21.39
C GLU A 246 -46.93 0.36 22.76
N TYR A 247 -46.30 1.46 23.17
CA TYR A 247 -45.69 1.59 24.49
C TYR A 247 -46.68 1.26 25.60
N VAL A 248 -47.89 1.82 25.57
CA VAL A 248 -48.95 1.54 26.55
C VAL A 248 -49.33 0.06 26.56
N ALA A 249 -49.59 -0.53 25.40
CA ALA A 249 -49.97 -1.94 25.27
C ALA A 249 -48.87 -2.90 25.77
N VAL A 250 -47.62 -2.49 25.61
CA VAL A 250 -46.44 -3.26 26.01
C VAL A 250 -46.11 -3.05 27.49
N SER A 251 -46.39 -1.86 28.05
CA SER A 251 -46.10 -1.51 29.44
C SER A 251 -46.96 -2.26 30.46
N SER A 252 -48.11 -2.80 30.04
CA SER A 252 -48.92 -3.67 30.90
C SER A 252 -48.29 -5.05 31.14
N ASN A 253 -47.23 -5.42 30.41
CA ASN A 253 -46.54 -6.70 30.57
C ASN A 253 -45.31 -6.55 31.49
N SER A 254 -45.40 -7.07 32.72
CA SER A 254 -44.31 -7.04 33.71
C SER A 254 -43.06 -7.82 33.33
N ALA A 255 -43.13 -8.69 32.30
CA ALA A 255 -41.99 -9.43 31.77
C ALA A 255 -41.20 -8.65 30.71
N GLU A 256 -41.68 -7.48 30.26
CA GLU A 256 -40.95 -6.64 29.32
C GLU A 256 -40.00 -5.69 30.07
N PRO A 257 -38.67 -5.87 29.98
CA PRO A 257 -37.70 -5.05 30.71
C PRO A 257 -37.57 -3.63 30.17
N SER A 258 -37.90 -3.39 28.89
CA SER A 258 -37.80 -2.04 28.30
C SER A 258 -38.96 -1.75 27.32
N PRO A 259 -40.17 -1.47 27.86
CA PRO A 259 -41.36 -1.23 27.06
C PRO A 259 -41.19 -0.11 26.01
N TYR A 260 -40.51 0.97 26.39
CA TYR A 260 -40.23 2.11 25.51
C TYR A 260 -39.31 1.74 24.35
N PHE A 261 -38.26 0.94 24.61
CA PHE A 261 -37.33 0.50 23.59
C PHE A 261 -37.98 -0.47 22.63
N ARG A 262 -38.83 -1.39 23.13
CA ARG A 262 -39.57 -2.32 22.28
C ARG A 262 -40.46 -1.56 21.29
N ALA A 263 -41.27 -0.62 21.77
CA ALA A 263 -42.14 0.19 20.92
C ALA A 263 -41.35 1.00 19.88
N ALA A 264 -40.29 1.71 20.31
CA ALA A 264 -39.45 2.47 19.41
C ALA A 264 -38.75 1.58 18.35
N CYS A 265 -38.21 0.42 18.75
CA CYS A 265 -37.53 -0.48 17.83
C CYS A 265 -38.50 -1.12 16.82
N ASN A 266 -39.72 -1.46 17.22
CA ASN A 266 -40.73 -1.98 16.31
C ASN A 266 -41.15 -0.93 15.28
N TRP A 267 -41.34 0.33 15.71
CA TRP A 267 -41.58 1.43 14.78
C TRP A 267 -40.41 1.63 13.80
N VAL A 268 -39.16 1.62 14.27
CA VAL A 268 -37.98 1.71 13.38
C VAL A 268 -37.94 0.54 12.40
N LYS A 269 -38.28 -0.69 12.81
CA LYS A 269 -38.32 -1.83 11.88
C LYS A 269 -39.41 -1.69 10.82
N ALA A 270 -40.58 -1.16 11.19
CA ALA A 270 -41.71 -1.03 10.29
C ALA A 270 -41.60 0.14 9.31
N ASN A 271 -40.90 1.22 9.68
CA ASN A 271 -40.92 2.50 8.95
C ASN A 271 -39.60 2.81 8.24
N TYR A 272 -39.00 1.82 7.57
CA TYR A 272 -37.73 1.98 6.84
C TYR A 272 -37.74 3.14 5.86
N ASP A 273 -38.79 3.25 5.05
CA ASP A 273 -38.85 4.27 4.00
C ASP A 273 -38.82 5.68 4.60
N THR A 274 -39.44 5.87 5.77
CA THR A 274 -39.42 7.14 6.52
C THR A 274 -38.03 7.51 7.02
N TRP A 275 -37.35 6.62 7.76
CA TRP A 275 -36.08 7.00 8.38
C TRP A 275 -34.85 6.78 7.49
N SER A 276 -34.98 6.03 6.39
CA SER A 276 -33.87 5.82 5.45
C SER A 276 -33.39 7.11 4.80
N GLU A 277 -34.27 8.10 4.63
CA GLU A 277 -33.91 9.42 4.12
C GLU A 277 -33.17 10.27 5.15
N TRP A 278 -33.27 9.95 6.44
CA TRP A 278 -32.62 10.71 7.49
C TRP A 278 -31.12 10.45 7.54
N VAL A 279 -30.68 9.29 7.07
CA VAL A 279 -29.26 8.90 7.05
C VAL A 279 -28.75 9.05 5.63
N ASP A 280 -27.65 9.79 5.45
CA ASP A 280 -27.01 9.86 4.14
C ASP A 280 -26.55 8.47 3.68
N ARG A 281 -26.63 8.23 2.37
CA ARG A 281 -26.06 7.01 1.79
C ARG A 281 -24.55 7.03 1.99
N LEU A 282 -23.98 5.85 2.23
CA LEU A 282 -22.53 5.70 2.23
C LEU A 282 -21.99 6.05 0.83
N PRO A 283 -20.77 6.62 0.75
CA PRO A 283 -20.13 6.86 -0.54
C PRO A 283 -19.90 5.54 -1.29
N LEU A 284 -19.75 5.61 -2.62
CA LEU A 284 -19.36 4.47 -3.43
C LEU A 284 -17.95 4.00 -3.06
N CYS A 285 -17.73 2.70 -2.96
CA CYS A 285 -16.43 2.12 -2.71
C CYS A 285 -15.50 2.36 -3.90
N THR A 286 -14.39 3.06 -3.65
CA THR A 286 -13.31 3.30 -4.62
C THR A 286 -12.03 2.60 -4.18
N PHE A 287 -11.25 2.13 -5.14
CA PHE A 287 -9.98 1.44 -4.85
C PHE A 287 -9.00 2.37 -4.11
N GLU A 288 -8.93 3.65 -4.46
CA GLU A 288 -7.97 4.61 -3.89
C GLU A 288 -8.25 4.97 -2.42
N GLU A 289 -9.52 5.14 -2.05
CA GLU A 289 -9.87 5.59 -0.69
C GLU A 289 -10.15 4.44 0.27
N HIS A 290 -10.70 3.33 -0.23
CA HIS A 290 -11.29 2.27 0.59
C HIS A 290 -10.52 0.96 0.62
N VAL A 291 -9.56 0.74 -0.29
CA VAL A 291 -8.75 -0.48 -0.37
C VAL A 291 -7.29 -0.16 -0.02
N VAL A 292 -6.67 -1.04 0.77
CA VAL A 292 -5.24 -0.99 1.08
C VAL A 292 -4.53 -2.18 0.46
N SER A 293 -3.34 -1.93 -0.09
CA SER A 293 -2.49 -2.95 -0.69
C SER A 293 -1.31 -3.27 0.23
N GLN A 294 -1.11 -4.55 0.55
CA GLN A 294 0.05 -5.04 1.30
C GLN A 294 0.95 -5.86 0.37
N VAL A 295 2.24 -5.51 0.34
CA VAL A 295 3.24 -6.23 -0.44
C VAL A 295 3.92 -7.27 0.45
N THR A 296 3.93 -8.53 0.02
CA THR A 296 4.65 -9.62 0.68
C THR A 296 5.78 -10.14 -0.21
N GLY A 297 6.87 -10.61 0.40
CA GLY A 297 8.05 -11.12 -0.32
C GLY A 297 9.25 -10.16 -0.40
N CYS A 298 9.24 -9.03 0.32
CA CYS A 298 10.33 -8.05 0.31
C CYS A 298 11.54 -8.39 1.19
N GLY A 299 11.41 -9.31 2.17
CA GLY A 299 12.47 -9.59 3.15
C GLY A 299 13.33 -10.83 2.89
N ASN A 300 12.96 -11.69 1.93
CA ASN A 300 13.50 -13.06 1.82
C ASN A 300 14.18 -13.35 0.46
N ASP A 301 14.68 -12.33 -0.27
CA ASP A 301 15.24 -12.50 -1.62
C ASP A 301 14.35 -13.26 -2.61
N SER A 302 13.04 -13.31 -2.34
CA SER A 302 12.08 -13.98 -3.22
C SER A 302 12.09 -13.31 -4.59
N SER A 303 12.17 -14.10 -5.65
CA SER A 303 12.06 -13.62 -7.04
C SER A 303 10.65 -13.15 -7.39
N VAL A 304 9.65 -13.50 -6.57
CA VAL A 304 8.23 -13.20 -6.78
C VAL A 304 7.65 -12.48 -5.57
N ARG A 305 6.94 -11.38 -5.82
CA ARG A 305 6.31 -10.53 -4.81
C ARG A 305 4.81 -10.57 -5.05
N GLU A 306 4.05 -10.64 -3.97
CA GLU A 306 2.60 -10.69 -4.01
C GLU A 306 2.02 -9.40 -3.43
N ILE A 307 1.09 -8.80 -4.15
CA ILE A 307 0.31 -7.63 -3.71
C ILE A 307 -1.08 -8.15 -3.30
N LYS A 308 -1.36 -8.09 -2.00
CA LYS A 308 -2.62 -8.51 -1.38
C LYS A 308 -3.47 -7.29 -1.07
N PHE A 309 -4.78 -7.42 -1.24
CA PHE A 309 -5.72 -6.32 -1.04
C PHE A 309 -6.62 -6.60 0.16
N SER A 310 -6.86 -5.58 0.97
CA SER A 310 -7.81 -5.62 2.07
C SER A 310 -8.57 -4.30 2.20
N TRP A 311 -9.75 -4.34 2.84
CA TRP A 311 -10.50 -3.13 3.11
C TRP A 311 -9.80 -2.28 4.18
N LYS A 312 -9.69 -0.98 3.93
CA LYS A 312 -9.14 -0.01 4.89
C LYS A 312 -9.94 0.04 6.19
N SER A 313 -11.25 -0.11 6.09
CA SER A 313 -12.17 -0.24 7.22
C SER A 313 -13.10 -1.42 6.95
N SER A 314 -12.72 -2.58 7.47
CA SER A 314 -13.49 -3.82 7.30
C SER A 314 -14.70 -3.86 8.22
N ASN A 315 -15.77 -4.51 7.77
CA ASN A 315 -16.98 -4.66 8.56
C ASN A 315 -16.71 -5.54 9.82
N PRO A 316 -17.11 -5.11 11.03
CA PRO A 316 -16.88 -5.85 12.27
C PRO A 316 -17.49 -7.26 12.29
N GLY A 317 -18.57 -7.49 11.54
CA GLY A 317 -19.23 -8.80 11.43
C GLY A 317 -18.71 -9.67 10.27
N ASN A 318 -18.06 -9.08 9.26
CA ASN A 318 -17.52 -9.81 8.11
C ASN A 318 -16.36 -9.04 7.45
N ALA A 319 -15.12 -9.50 7.65
CA ALA A 319 -13.93 -8.83 7.14
C ALA A 319 -13.83 -8.75 5.60
N SER A 320 -14.63 -9.53 4.87
CA SER A 320 -14.68 -9.49 3.40
C SER A 320 -15.50 -8.32 2.85
N LEU A 321 -16.24 -7.61 3.70
CA LEU A 321 -17.09 -6.48 3.31
C LEU A 321 -16.53 -5.14 3.83
N PRO A 322 -16.74 -4.04 3.09
CA PRO A 322 -16.41 -2.70 3.57
C PRO A 322 -17.36 -2.27 4.70
N TYR A 323 -16.88 -1.40 5.59
CA TYR A 323 -17.68 -0.83 6.69
C TYR A 323 -18.25 0.56 6.36
N ASN A 324 -17.54 1.36 5.58
CA ASN A 324 -17.78 2.80 5.42
C ASN A 324 -18.12 3.23 3.98
N CYS A 325 -18.36 2.29 3.08
CA CYS A 325 -18.79 2.54 1.71
C CYS A 325 -19.80 1.47 1.27
N ASP A 326 -20.63 1.79 0.28
CA ASP A 326 -21.62 0.87 -0.28
C ASP A 326 -21.78 1.09 -1.79
N GLY A 327 -21.79 0.00 -2.57
CA GLY A 327 -21.71 0.03 -4.04
C GLY A 327 -20.33 0.37 -4.60
N GLY A 328 -20.16 0.36 -5.93
CA GLY A 328 -18.87 0.57 -6.58
C GLY A 328 -18.03 -0.72 -6.64
N VAL A 329 -16.83 -0.71 -6.06
CA VAL A 329 -16.01 -1.92 -5.92
C VAL A 329 -16.70 -2.88 -4.94
N SER A 330 -17.29 -3.95 -5.45
CA SER A 330 -18.03 -4.93 -4.65
C SER A 330 -17.18 -6.11 -4.15
N THR A 331 -16.05 -6.38 -4.81
CA THR A 331 -15.12 -7.46 -4.45
C THR A 331 -13.68 -6.96 -4.49
N LEU A 332 -12.88 -7.34 -3.48
CA LEU A 332 -11.45 -7.07 -3.49
C LEU A 332 -10.78 -7.76 -4.70
N PRO A 333 -9.80 -7.12 -5.35
CA PRO A 333 -9.07 -7.76 -6.43
C PRO A 333 -8.33 -9.02 -5.98
N ASN A 334 -8.08 -9.91 -6.94
CA ASN A 334 -7.23 -11.07 -6.71
C ASN A 334 -5.79 -10.64 -6.38
N THR A 335 -5.07 -11.52 -5.69
CA THR A 335 -3.65 -11.27 -5.39
C THR A 335 -2.85 -11.16 -6.68
N LEU A 336 -2.11 -10.06 -6.81
CA LEU A 336 -1.25 -9.79 -7.97
C LEU A 336 0.17 -10.29 -7.67
N ALA A 337 0.65 -11.24 -8.48
CA ALA A 337 2.03 -11.72 -8.42
C ALA A 337 2.88 -11.02 -9.48
N THR A 338 4.04 -10.49 -9.08
CA THR A 338 4.94 -9.73 -9.96
C THR A 338 6.41 -10.04 -9.68
N SER A 339 7.23 -10.00 -10.72
CA SER A 339 8.69 -10.11 -10.62
C SER A 339 9.40 -8.79 -10.27
N ARG A 340 8.65 -7.67 -10.15
CA ARG A 340 9.19 -6.34 -9.85
C ARG A 340 9.77 -6.28 -8.43
N SER A 341 10.73 -5.38 -8.22
CA SER A 341 11.29 -5.10 -6.90
C SER A 341 10.28 -4.36 -6.02
N CYS A 342 10.45 -4.44 -4.70
CA CYS A 342 9.57 -3.74 -3.78
C CYS A 342 9.64 -2.23 -3.94
N ASP A 343 10.84 -1.67 -4.14
CA ASP A 343 11.02 -0.23 -4.41
C ASP A 343 10.24 0.20 -5.66
N TRP A 344 10.31 -0.59 -6.74
CA TRP A 344 9.55 -0.31 -7.96
C TRP A 344 8.04 -0.34 -7.70
N ILE A 345 7.55 -1.32 -6.93
CA ILE A 345 6.12 -1.44 -6.58
C ILE A 345 5.66 -0.22 -5.78
N PHE A 346 6.46 0.26 -4.83
CA PHE A 346 6.09 1.42 -4.02
C PHE A 346 6.13 2.74 -4.82
N GLU A 347 7.12 2.92 -5.69
CA GLU A 347 7.25 4.12 -6.53
C GLU A 347 6.22 4.17 -7.67
N ASN A 348 5.80 3.02 -8.20
CA ASN A 348 4.98 2.92 -9.41
C ASN A 348 3.54 2.46 -9.12
N ARG A 349 2.96 2.88 -7.98
CA ARG A 349 1.60 2.47 -7.57
C ARG A 349 0.56 2.62 -8.67
N ARG A 350 0.53 3.79 -9.33
CA ARG A 350 -0.44 4.07 -10.41
C ARG A 350 -0.30 3.16 -11.62
N THR A 351 0.93 2.72 -11.91
CA THR A 351 1.23 1.88 -13.08
C THR A 351 0.70 0.48 -12.88
N TRP A 352 1.04 -0.17 -11.75
CA TRP A 352 0.61 -1.54 -11.51
C TRP A 352 -0.84 -1.65 -11.06
N THR A 353 -1.48 -0.59 -10.55
CA THR A 353 -2.93 -0.61 -10.31
C THR A 353 -3.73 -0.83 -11.58
N GLY A 354 -3.24 -0.36 -12.74
CA GLY A 354 -3.85 -0.68 -14.03
C GLY A 354 -3.77 -2.17 -14.39
N TRP A 355 -2.84 -2.92 -13.78
CA TRP A 355 -2.67 -4.35 -14.02
C TRP A 355 -3.72 -5.23 -13.34
N ILE A 356 -4.52 -4.65 -12.44
CA ILE A 356 -5.63 -5.32 -11.77
C ILE A 356 -6.69 -5.75 -12.79
N ASP A 357 -7.03 -4.86 -13.72
CA ASP A 357 -8.07 -5.11 -14.72
C ASP A 357 -7.50 -5.71 -16.01
N GLN A 358 -6.29 -5.29 -16.41
CA GLN A 358 -5.66 -5.75 -17.64
C GLN A 358 -4.14 -5.93 -17.48
N LYS A 359 -3.64 -7.13 -17.77
CA LYS A 359 -2.20 -7.41 -17.74
C LYS A 359 -1.43 -6.52 -18.73
N PRO A 360 -0.21 -6.08 -18.39
CA PRO A 360 0.64 -5.31 -19.29
C PRO A 360 1.12 -6.13 -20.48
N GLU A 361 1.54 -5.46 -21.55
CA GLU A 361 2.24 -6.07 -22.68
C GLU A 361 3.65 -6.52 -22.25
N CYS A 362 4.11 -7.67 -22.76
CA CYS A 362 5.43 -8.18 -22.47
C CYS A 362 6.50 -7.39 -23.23
N ASP A 363 7.60 -7.07 -22.53
CA ASP A 363 8.79 -6.39 -23.03
C ASP A 363 10.06 -7.02 -22.43
N SER A 364 11.23 -6.47 -22.76
CA SER A 364 12.54 -6.95 -22.26
C SER A 364 12.71 -6.93 -20.74
N SER A 365 11.84 -6.25 -20.00
CA SER A 365 11.93 -6.15 -18.55
C SER A 365 11.26 -7.32 -17.81
N PHE A 366 10.44 -8.12 -18.50
CA PHE A 366 9.74 -9.28 -17.93
C PHE A 366 10.48 -10.62 -18.06
N TYR A 367 11.57 -10.67 -18.84
CA TYR A 367 12.44 -11.85 -18.93
C TYR A 367 13.88 -11.50 -18.52
N HIS A 368 14.65 -12.54 -18.24
CA HIS A 368 16.10 -12.47 -18.07
C HIS A 368 16.74 -13.53 -18.96
N TYR A 369 18.07 -13.47 -19.11
CA TYR A 369 18.81 -14.50 -19.83
C TYR A 369 19.80 -15.18 -18.88
N SER A 370 20.09 -16.44 -19.17
CA SER A 370 21.17 -17.20 -18.57
C SER A 370 22.15 -17.65 -19.66
N VAL A 371 23.43 -17.62 -19.34
CA VAL A 371 24.50 -18.05 -20.25
C VAL A 371 25.01 -19.40 -19.75
N SER A 372 25.01 -20.41 -20.62
CA SER A 372 25.51 -21.74 -20.28
C SER A 372 27.03 -21.74 -20.07
N GLU A 373 27.55 -22.81 -19.46
CA GLU A 373 28.98 -23.10 -19.54
C GLU A 373 29.41 -23.39 -20.99
N CYS A 374 30.71 -23.32 -21.23
CA CYS A 374 31.29 -23.58 -22.55
C CYS A 374 31.17 -25.05 -22.93
N ALA A 375 30.48 -25.34 -24.04
CA ALA A 375 30.29 -26.69 -24.55
C ALA A 375 31.52 -27.18 -25.34
N SER A 376 31.53 -28.46 -25.72
CA SER A 376 32.68 -29.09 -26.40
C SER A 376 32.99 -28.50 -27.79
N ASP A 377 32.04 -27.81 -28.40
CA ASP A 377 32.21 -27.07 -29.66
C ASP A 377 32.83 -25.68 -29.45
N SER A 378 33.18 -25.31 -28.21
CA SER A 378 33.68 -23.98 -27.82
C SER A 378 32.66 -22.86 -27.98
N LEU A 379 31.37 -23.18 -27.90
CA LEU A 379 30.26 -22.23 -27.89
C LEU A 379 29.54 -22.22 -26.53
N ARG A 380 28.92 -21.10 -26.18
CA ARG A 380 27.97 -20.97 -25.05
C ARG A 380 26.58 -20.67 -25.60
N THR A 381 25.55 -21.23 -24.97
CA THR A 381 24.16 -20.94 -25.31
C THR A 381 23.61 -19.89 -24.37
N VAL A 382 22.98 -18.86 -24.92
CA VAL A 382 22.21 -17.86 -24.17
C VAL A 382 20.74 -18.22 -24.26
N GLN A 383 20.13 -18.48 -23.12
CA GLN A 383 18.73 -18.87 -23.01
C GLN A 383 17.94 -17.79 -22.28
N TYR A 384 16.82 -17.38 -22.87
CA TYR A 384 15.89 -16.44 -22.25
C TYR A 384 14.86 -17.19 -21.42
N VAL A 385 14.52 -16.65 -20.25
CA VAL A 385 13.51 -17.21 -19.35
C VAL A 385 12.68 -16.08 -18.77
N TRP A 386 11.35 -16.25 -18.74
CA TRP A 386 10.45 -15.31 -18.06
C TRP A 386 10.81 -15.23 -16.58
N LYS A 387 10.82 -14.01 -16.02
CA LYS A 387 11.05 -13.82 -14.58
C LYS A 387 9.91 -14.41 -13.74
N LEU A 388 8.70 -14.41 -14.29
CA LEU A 388 7.54 -15.07 -13.70
C LEU A 388 6.85 -15.97 -14.74
N PRO A 389 7.28 -17.23 -14.91
CA PRO A 389 6.68 -18.15 -15.86
C PRO A 389 5.29 -18.60 -15.39
N ASN A 390 4.40 -18.89 -16.33
CA ASN A 390 3.10 -19.47 -16.03
C ASN A 390 3.25 -20.92 -15.54
N ALA A 391 2.57 -21.26 -14.45
CA ALA A 391 2.66 -22.57 -13.79
C ALA A 391 2.31 -23.76 -14.71
N SER A 392 1.38 -23.57 -15.66
CA SER A 392 0.96 -24.63 -16.57
C SER A 392 1.71 -24.61 -17.90
N HIS A 393 2.19 -23.44 -18.33
CA HIS A 393 2.86 -23.26 -19.62
C HIS A 393 4.05 -22.31 -19.47
N PRO A 394 5.26 -22.82 -19.14
CA PRO A 394 6.44 -21.98 -18.88
C PRO A 394 6.89 -21.10 -20.04
N GLN A 395 6.38 -21.35 -21.26
CA GLN A 395 6.63 -20.52 -22.45
C GLN A 395 5.91 -19.17 -22.40
N TYR A 396 4.90 -19.01 -21.54
CA TYR A 396 4.15 -17.77 -21.36
C TYR A 396 4.45 -17.17 -19.98
N SER A 397 4.41 -15.84 -19.91
CA SER A 397 4.51 -15.12 -18.64
C SER A 397 3.20 -15.24 -17.85
N ALA A 398 3.29 -15.33 -16.53
CA ALA A 398 2.15 -15.16 -15.64
C ALA A 398 1.81 -13.67 -15.42
N GLU A 399 2.78 -12.78 -15.59
CA GLU A 399 2.70 -11.35 -15.25
C GLU A 399 2.19 -10.47 -16.40
N CYS A 400 2.57 -10.78 -17.64
CA CYS A 400 2.23 -9.99 -18.83
C CYS A 400 1.53 -10.86 -19.89
N SER A 401 0.82 -10.21 -20.83
CA SER A 401 0.16 -10.88 -21.95
C SER A 401 0.20 -10.02 -23.21
N GLY A 402 0.49 -10.63 -24.36
CA GLY A 402 0.73 -9.88 -25.60
C GLY A 402 2.11 -9.21 -25.61
N GLY A 403 2.40 -8.42 -26.64
CA GLY A 403 3.71 -7.78 -26.82
C GLY A 403 4.78 -8.74 -27.36
N ASP A 404 6.00 -8.60 -26.84
CA ASP A 404 7.16 -9.36 -27.28
C ASP A 404 7.08 -10.84 -26.89
N LYS A 405 7.50 -11.71 -27.80
CA LYS A 405 7.72 -13.13 -27.51
C LYS A 405 9.09 -13.32 -26.88
N LEU A 406 9.23 -14.39 -26.09
CA LEU A 406 10.53 -14.78 -25.54
C LEU A 406 11.51 -14.99 -26.72
N PRO A 407 12.67 -14.31 -26.75
CA PRO A 407 13.60 -14.43 -27.86
C PRO A 407 14.15 -15.86 -28.00
N ASP A 408 14.50 -16.23 -29.23
CA ASP A 408 15.10 -17.52 -29.52
C ASP A 408 16.50 -17.63 -28.88
N THR A 409 16.89 -18.86 -28.55
CA THR A 409 18.22 -19.16 -28.03
C THR A 409 19.30 -18.84 -29.05
N LEU A 410 20.36 -18.16 -28.63
CA LEU A 410 21.50 -17.79 -29.48
C LEU A 410 22.80 -18.38 -28.92
N THR A 411 23.77 -18.59 -29.80
CA THR A 411 25.08 -19.16 -29.45
C THR A 411 26.17 -18.11 -29.60
N ILE A 412 27.08 -18.04 -28.63
CA ILE A 412 28.20 -17.09 -28.56
C ILE A 412 29.53 -17.83 -28.40
N ASP A 413 30.64 -17.23 -28.86
CA ASP A 413 31.98 -17.83 -28.77
C ASP A 413 32.56 -17.81 -27.35
N CYS A 414 33.20 -18.90 -26.94
CA CYS A 414 33.92 -18.98 -25.66
C CYS A 414 35.28 -18.28 -25.66
N GLU A 415 35.70 -17.74 -24.52
CA GLU A 415 37.01 -17.09 -24.36
C GLU A 415 38.17 -18.07 -24.14
N TYR A 416 37.86 -19.32 -23.82
CA TYR A 416 38.85 -20.37 -23.64
C TYR A 416 38.39 -21.64 -24.36
N MET A 417 39.36 -22.43 -24.82
CA MET A 417 39.09 -23.73 -25.44
C MET A 417 38.90 -24.80 -24.34
N PRO A 418 37.73 -25.45 -24.23
CA PRO A 418 37.51 -26.50 -23.24
C PRO A 418 38.38 -27.73 -23.49
N THR A 419 38.75 -28.43 -22.42
CA THR A 419 39.50 -29.70 -22.52
C THR A 419 38.69 -30.84 -23.12
N SER A 420 37.36 -30.71 -23.18
CA SER A 420 36.45 -31.63 -23.87
C SER A 420 36.36 -31.38 -25.37
N SER A 421 36.96 -30.31 -25.89
CA SER A 421 36.82 -29.96 -27.31
C SER A 421 37.65 -30.87 -28.22
N PRO A 422 37.15 -31.23 -29.42
CA PRO A 422 37.92 -31.96 -30.43
C PRO A 422 39.21 -31.22 -30.83
N SER A 423 39.16 -29.89 -30.88
CA SER A 423 40.30 -29.02 -31.17
C SER A 423 41.41 -29.16 -30.12
N PHE A 424 41.06 -29.24 -28.83
CA PHE A 424 42.03 -29.50 -27.77
C PHE A 424 42.66 -30.89 -27.88
N ALA A 425 41.85 -31.91 -28.19
CA ALA A 425 42.36 -33.26 -28.41
C ALA A 425 43.36 -33.30 -29.56
N ALA A 426 43.05 -32.66 -30.69
CA ALA A 426 43.94 -32.56 -31.85
C ALA A 426 45.26 -31.84 -31.51
N MET A 427 45.20 -30.70 -30.80
CA MET A 427 46.40 -29.97 -30.36
C MET A 427 47.26 -30.80 -29.41
N THR A 428 46.64 -31.54 -28.50
CA THR A 428 47.35 -32.38 -27.53
C THR A 428 48.03 -33.57 -28.22
N VAL A 429 47.37 -34.20 -29.19
CA VAL A 429 47.97 -35.28 -30.01
C VAL A 429 49.15 -34.73 -30.81
N PHE A 430 49.01 -33.56 -31.45
CA PHE A 430 50.10 -32.94 -32.17
C PHE A 430 51.28 -32.60 -31.25
N ALA A 431 51.01 -32.02 -30.08
CA ALA A 431 52.02 -31.74 -29.06
C ALA A 431 52.73 -33.02 -28.58
N ALA A 432 52.00 -34.12 -28.38
CA ALA A 432 52.57 -35.41 -28.01
C ALA A 432 53.49 -35.97 -29.09
N ILE A 433 53.09 -35.90 -30.37
CA ILE A 433 53.93 -36.32 -31.50
C ILE A 433 55.22 -35.50 -31.52
N VAL A 434 55.13 -34.17 -31.39
CA VAL A 434 56.32 -33.29 -31.35
C VAL A 434 57.21 -33.63 -30.15
N ALA A 435 56.64 -33.84 -28.96
CA ALA A 435 57.40 -34.24 -27.78
C ALA A 435 58.12 -35.60 -27.97
N CYS A 436 57.48 -36.58 -28.62
CA CYS A 436 58.10 -37.85 -28.98
C CYS A 436 59.27 -37.64 -29.96
N LEU A 437 59.10 -36.80 -30.99
CA LEU A 437 60.17 -36.47 -31.94
C LEU A 437 61.35 -35.77 -31.23
N LEU A 438 61.08 -34.85 -30.30
CA LEU A 438 62.10 -34.20 -29.49
C LEU A 438 62.85 -35.21 -28.59
N ALA A 439 62.14 -36.17 -28.00
CA ALA A 439 62.75 -37.23 -27.18
C ALA A 439 63.65 -38.15 -28.03
N VAL A 440 63.18 -38.56 -29.22
CA VAL A 440 64.00 -39.31 -30.18
C VAL A 440 65.23 -38.50 -30.60
N ALA A 441 65.08 -37.19 -30.83
CA ALA A 441 66.20 -36.31 -31.15
C ALA A 441 67.23 -36.24 -30.01
N ILE A 442 66.81 -36.18 -28.73
CA ILE A 442 67.73 -36.30 -27.58
C ILE A 442 68.50 -37.62 -27.65
N LEU A 443 67.81 -38.75 -27.82
CA LEU A 443 68.45 -40.07 -27.88
C LEU A 443 69.47 -40.16 -29.01
N LEU A 444 69.13 -39.64 -30.20
CA LEU A 444 70.03 -39.62 -31.36
C LEU A 444 71.25 -38.73 -31.13
N VAL A 445 71.08 -37.55 -30.52
CA VAL A 445 72.17 -36.62 -30.20
C VAL A 445 73.12 -37.21 -29.16
N VAL A 446 72.58 -37.85 -28.11
CA VAL A 446 73.39 -38.48 -27.05
C VAL A 446 74.13 -39.71 -27.56
N LYS A 447 73.45 -40.59 -28.31
CA LYS A 447 74.05 -41.82 -28.88
C LYS A 447 75.16 -41.49 -29.88
N ASN A 448 74.92 -40.51 -30.76
CA ASN A 448 75.86 -40.12 -31.82
C ASN A 448 76.76 -38.93 -31.42
N ARG A 449 76.92 -38.63 -30.12
CA ARG A 449 77.69 -37.47 -29.63
C ARG A 449 79.14 -37.39 -30.13
N ASN A 450 79.73 -38.53 -30.48
CA ASN A 450 81.10 -38.63 -30.99
C ASN A 450 81.22 -38.45 -32.50
N ALA A 451 80.10 -38.45 -33.23
CA ALA A 451 80.09 -38.24 -34.68
C ALA A 451 80.67 -36.86 -35.02
N PRO A 452 81.51 -36.74 -36.07
CA PRO A 452 82.26 -35.52 -36.35
C PRO A 452 81.34 -34.31 -36.60
N ILE A 453 80.16 -34.52 -37.17
CA ILE A 453 79.15 -33.47 -37.44
C ILE A 453 78.54 -32.95 -36.12
N ILE A 454 78.01 -33.84 -35.26
CA ILE A 454 77.37 -33.48 -33.98
C ILE A 454 78.40 -32.87 -33.01
N ARG A 455 79.62 -33.41 -32.98
CA ARG A 455 80.71 -32.89 -32.15
C ARG A 455 81.14 -31.49 -32.60
N ARG A 456 81.14 -31.19 -33.90
CA ARG A 456 81.42 -29.85 -34.46
C ARG A 456 80.32 -28.85 -34.09
N SER A 457 79.06 -29.28 -34.18
CA SER A 457 77.86 -28.50 -33.85
C SER A 457 77.65 -28.22 -32.36
N GLN A 458 78.42 -28.91 -31.50
CA GLN A 458 78.33 -28.90 -30.03
C GLN A 458 77.00 -29.48 -29.51
N TYR A 459 77.01 -30.78 -29.23
CA TYR A 459 75.83 -31.50 -28.74
C TYR A 459 75.15 -30.84 -27.51
N GLU A 460 75.89 -30.18 -26.62
CA GLU A 460 75.33 -29.45 -25.46
C GLU A 460 74.34 -28.35 -25.86
N MET A 461 74.60 -27.62 -26.95
CA MET A 461 73.71 -26.54 -27.42
C MET A 461 72.47 -27.12 -28.10
N LEU A 462 72.64 -28.23 -28.82
CA LEU A 462 71.51 -28.96 -29.41
C LEU A 462 70.59 -29.50 -28.32
N LEU A 463 71.13 -30.08 -27.25
CA LEU A 463 70.34 -30.58 -26.12
C LEU A 463 69.56 -29.46 -25.43
N LEU A 464 70.16 -28.28 -25.23
CA LEU A 464 69.45 -27.12 -24.66
C LEU A 464 68.32 -26.61 -25.58
N MET A 465 68.55 -26.53 -26.89
CA MET A 465 67.49 -26.14 -27.83
C MET A 465 66.33 -27.15 -27.83
N ILE A 466 66.64 -28.46 -27.82
CA ILE A 466 65.62 -29.51 -27.74
C ILE A 466 64.87 -29.46 -26.41
N PHE A 467 65.56 -29.20 -25.30
CA PHE A 467 64.94 -29.01 -23.98
C PHE A 467 63.97 -27.82 -23.95
N GLY A 468 64.36 -26.71 -24.58
CA GLY A 468 63.47 -25.57 -24.78
C GLY A 468 62.21 -25.90 -25.59
N GLY A 469 62.32 -26.83 -26.54
CA GLY A 469 61.19 -27.36 -27.32
C GLY A 469 60.15 -28.09 -26.47
N PHE A 470 60.56 -28.74 -25.38
CA PHE A 470 59.60 -29.34 -24.44
C PHE A 470 58.79 -28.27 -23.69
N PHE A 471 59.42 -27.15 -23.31
CA PHE A 471 58.71 -26.04 -22.66
C PHE A 471 57.69 -25.38 -23.60
N THR A 472 58.03 -25.15 -24.87
CA THR A 472 57.09 -24.57 -25.85
C THR A 472 55.94 -25.52 -26.19
N THR A 473 56.22 -26.83 -26.24
CA THR A 473 55.19 -27.86 -26.43
C THR A 473 54.25 -27.93 -25.22
N GLY A 474 54.80 -27.87 -24.01
CA GLY A 474 54.01 -27.78 -22.77
C GLY A 474 53.18 -26.50 -22.70
N ALA A 475 53.72 -25.37 -23.17
CA ALA A 475 52.97 -24.13 -23.25
C ALA A 475 51.75 -24.26 -24.18
N ALA A 476 51.90 -24.85 -25.36
CA ALA A 476 50.78 -25.04 -26.31
C ALA A 476 49.59 -25.79 -25.67
N VAL A 477 49.86 -26.76 -24.80
CA VAL A 477 48.82 -27.50 -24.06
C VAL A 477 48.28 -26.67 -22.89
N ALA A 478 49.15 -25.98 -22.14
CA ALA A 478 48.76 -25.18 -20.97
C ALA A 478 47.91 -23.94 -21.30
N TYR A 479 47.97 -23.43 -22.53
CA TYR A 479 47.13 -22.32 -22.99
C TYR A 479 45.68 -22.71 -23.23
N ALA A 480 45.38 -24.00 -23.39
CA ALA A 480 44.01 -24.49 -23.42
C ALA A 480 43.46 -24.73 -22.00
N GLY A 481 42.14 -24.92 -21.90
CA GLY A 481 41.43 -25.13 -20.64
C GLY A 481 40.97 -23.84 -19.95
N LYS A 482 40.00 -24.01 -19.04
CA LYS A 482 39.42 -22.92 -18.25
C LYS A 482 40.51 -22.23 -17.43
N PRO A 483 40.61 -20.89 -17.43
CA PRO A 483 41.57 -20.17 -16.61
C PRO A 483 41.47 -20.56 -15.14
N THR A 484 42.55 -21.12 -14.59
CA THR A 484 42.70 -21.42 -13.17
C THR A 484 43.93 -20.71 -12.65
N ARG A 485 44.02 -20.51 -11.33
CA ARG A 485 45.17 -19.86 -10.69
C ARG A 485 46.51 -20.50 -11.11
N THR A 486 46.55 -21.82 -11.26
CA THR A 486 47.75 -22.54 -11.69
C THR A 486 48.05 -22.34 -13.18
N LEU A 487 47.05 -22.45 -14.06
CA LEU A 487 47.24 -22.24 -15.49
C LEU A 487 47.63 -20.80 -15.81
N CYS A 488 47.05 -19.81 -15.13
CA CYS A 488 47.37 -18.40 -15.32
C CYS A 488 48.84 -18.07 -14.97
N GLY A 489 49.41 -18.74 -13.97
CA GLY A 489 50.85 -18.66 -13.71
C GLY A 489 51.70 -19.40 -14.74
N ILE A 490 51.39 -20.66 -15.02
CA ILE A 490 52.24 -21.54 -15.84
C ILE A 490 52.30 -21.11 -17.32
N ARG A 491 51.21 -20.55 -17.86
CA ARG A 491 51.12 -20.10 -19.28
C ARG A 491 52.27 -19.16 -19.69
N PRO A 492 52.43 -17.96 -19.10
CA PRO A 492 53.53 -17.07 -19.46
C PRO A 492 54.90 -17.65 -19.11
N LEU A 493 55.00 -18.46 -18.05
CA LEU A 493 56.24 -19.07 -17.59
C LEU A 493 56.82 -20.05 -18.62
N LEU A 494 56.02 -21.01 -19.11
CA LEU A 494 56.47 -22.02 -20.07
C LEU A 494 56.88 -21.42 -21.41
N VAL A 495 56.12 -20.44 -21.92
CA VAL A 495 56.49 -19.72 -23.15
C VAL A 495 57.82 -18.98 -22.97
N CYS A 496 57.99 -18.28 -21.85
CA CYS A 496 59.20 -17.53 -21.58
C CYS A 496 60.43 -18.43 -21.37
N MET A 497 60.28 -19.53 -20.62
CA MET A 497 61.35 -20.51 -20.43
C MET A 497 61.75 -21.18 -21.74
N GLY A 498 60.78 -21.61 -22.55
CA GLY A 498 61.03 -22.21 -23.86
C GLY A 498 61.77 -21.24 -24.78
N PHE A 499 61.28 -20.00 -24.90
CA PHE A 499 61.92 -18.97 -25.71
C PHE A 499 63.35 -18.68 -25.26
N THR A 500 63.60 -18.46 -23.96
CA THR A 500 64.94 -18.18 -23.43
C THR A 500 65.89 -19.35 -23.62
N THR A 501 65.43 -20.59 -23.44
CA THR A 501 66.30 -21.76 -23.62
C THR A 501 66.75 -21.89 -25.07
N ILE A 502 65.80 -21.81 -26.02
CA ILE A 502 66.06 -21.96 -27.45
C ILE A 502 66.92 -20.80 -27.96
N PHE A 503 66.46 -19.55 -27.77
CA PHE A 503 67.16 -18.38 -28.29
C PHE A 503 68.44 -18.06 -27.54
N GLY A 504 68.51 -18.34 -26.23
CA GLY A 504 69.74 -18.22 -25.46
C GLY A 504 70.82 -19.19 -25.96
N ALA A 505 70.46 -20.44 -26.25
CA ALA A 505 71.37 -21.41 -26.85
C ALA A 505 71.82 -20.97 -28.26
N LEU A 506 70.91 -20.44 -29.08
CA LEU A 506 71.23 -19.88 -30.40
C LEU A 506 72.19 -18.68 -30.32
N VAL A 507 71.94 -17.72 -29.43
CA VAL A 507 72.81 -16.56 -29.19
C VAL A 507 74.21 -17.01 -28.78
N ILE A 508 74.33 -17.97 -27.87
CA ILE A 508 75.62 -18.47 -27.40
C ILE A 508 76.37 -19.19 -28.53
N LYS A 509 75.66 -19.98 -29.34
CA LYS A 509 76.21 -20.64 -30.52
C LYS A 509 76.72 -19.61 -31.53
N SER A 510 75.93 -18.59 -31.84
CA SER A 510 76.30 -17.50 -32.76
C SER A 510 77.45 -16.63 -32.22
N LEU A 511 77.47 -16.30 -30.93
CA LEU A 511 78.56 -15.56 -30.27
C LEU A 511 79.90 -16.28 -30.35
N ARG A 512 79.89 -17.61 -30.23
CA ARG A 512 81.12 -18.42 -30.34
C ARG A 512 81.67 -18.35 -31.76
N VAL A 513 80.82 -18.57 -32.77
CA VAL A 513 81.22 -18.49 -34.18
C VAL A 513 81.77 -17.08 -34.47
N TYR A 514 81.05 -16.04 -34.06
CA TYR A 514 81.50 -14.66 -34.19
C TYR A 514 82.89 -14.41 -33.57
N ARG A 515 83.13 -14.87 -32.33
CA ARG A 515 84.43 -14.68 -31.66
C ARG A 515 85.58 -15.44 -32.31
N VAL A 516 85.31 -16.57 -32.95
CA VAL A 516 86.34 -17.39 -33.62
C VAL A 516 86.75 -16.77 -34.95
N PHE A 517 85.80 -16.20 -35.70
CA PHE A 517 86.06 -15.74 -37.08
C PHE A 517 86.25 -14.22 -37.22
N MET A 518 85.66 -13.38 -36.35
CA MET A 518 85.64 -11.93 -36.53
C MET A 518 86.57 -11.14 -35.58
N LYS A 519 87.22 -11.77 -34.60
CA LYS A 519 88.24 -11.09 -33.76
C LYS A 519 89.64 -11.29 -34.35
N ALA A 520 90.35 -10.18 -34.61
CA ALA A 520 91.69 -10.14 -35.22
C ALA A 520 92.79 -10.92 -34.46
N ALA A 521 92.57 -11.24 -33.18
CA ALA A 521 93.44 -12.15 -32.43
C ALA A 521 92.85 -13.58 -32.47
N MET A 522 93.32 -14.42 -33.39
CA MET A 522 92.98 -15.85 -33.46
C MET A 522 93.56 -16.62 -32.25
N LYS A 523 92.98 -16.42 -31.07
CA LYS A 523 93.29 -17.22 -29.87
C LYS A 523 92.30 -18.38 -29.81
N ARG A 524 92.78 -19.62 -29.77
CA ARG A 524 91.96 -20.83 -29.59
C ARG A 524 91.29 -20.79 -28.21
N VAL A 525 90.09 -20.20 -28.12
CA VAL A 525 89.33 -20.16 -26.87
C VAL A 525 88.53 -21.47 -26.73
N LYS A 526 88.96 -22.34 -25.80
CA LYS A 526 88.12 -23.45 -25.33
C LYS A 526 86.94 -22.86 -24.56
N VAL A 527 85.76 -22.89 -25.15
CA VAL A 527 84.52 -22.50 -24.49
C VAL A 527 84.07 -23.69 -23.64
N THR A 528 84.35 -23.64 -22.34
CA THR A 528 83.90 -24.65 -21.37
C THR A 528 82.39 -24.54 -21.14
N LEU A 529 81.72 -25.67 -20.87
CA LEU A 529 80.29 -25.74 -20.52
C LEU A 529 79.88 -24.69 -19.47
N PHE A 530 80.75 -24.45 -18.48
CA PHE A 530 80.53 -23.43 -17.45
C PHE A 530 80.37 -22.00 -17.99
N LYS A 531 81.12 -21.61 -19.03
CA LYS A 531 81.00 -20.28 -19.66
C LYS A 531 79.69 -20.13 -20.43
N ILE A 532 79.20 -21.24 -20.98
CA ILE A 532 77.95 -21.28 -21.72
C ILE A 532 76.77 -21.15 -20.75
N LEU A 533 76.74 -21.99 -19.71
CA LEU A 533 75.72 -21.92 -18.67
C LEU A 533 75.72 -20.56 -17.97
N LYS A 534 76.89 -19.94 -17.76
CA LYS A 534 76.99 -18.58 -17.20
C LYS A 534 76.31 -17.52 -18.06
N ILE A 535 76.48 -17.55 -19.39
CA ILE A 535 75.83 -16.59 -20.30
C ILE A 535 74.33 -16.85 -20.37
N LEU A 536 73.91 -18.11 -20.45
CA LEU A 536 72.49 -18.49 -20.44
C LEU A 536 71.81 -18.07 -19.13
N SER A 537 72.52 -18.22 -18.01
CA SER A 537 72.05 -17.81 -16.69
C SER A 537 71.76 -16.31 -16.60
N ILE A 538 72.46 -15.44 -17.34
CA ILE A 538 72.15 -13.99 -17.37
C ILE A 538 70.74 -13.76 -17.93
N PHE A 539 70.36 -14.47 -19.00
CA PHE A 539 69.02 -14.34 -19.58
C PHE A 539 67.93 -14.88 -18.65
N TYR A 540 68.20 -16.00 -17.99
CA TYR A 540 67.28 -16.55 -16.98
C TYR A 540 67.15 -15.67 -15.74
N ILE A 541 68.22 -14.99 -15.30
CA ILE A 541 68.16 -14.04 -14.19
C ILE A 541 67.22 -12.88 -14.57
N GLY A 542 67.33 -12.34 -15.80
CA GLY A 542 66.39 -11.34 -16.31
C GLY A 542 64.95 -11.81 -16.25
N ASP A 543 64.66 -13.03 -16.73
CA ASP A 543 63.33 -13.64 -16.65
C ASP A 543 62.85 -13.80 -15.20
N SER A 544 63.73 -14.27 -14.33
CA SER A 544 63.42 -14.55 -12.91
C SER A 544 63.11 -13.26 -12.16
N VAL A 545 63.86 -12.19 -12.39
CA VAL A 545 63.59 -10.88 -11.79
C VAL A 545 62.23 -10.35 -12.21
N ILE A 546 61.90 -10.44 -13.51
CA ILE A 546 60.61 -9.95 -14.01
C ILE A 546 59.45 -10.81 -13.46
N PHE A 547 59.57 -12.15 -13.45
CA PHE A 547 58.53 -13.03 -12.91
C PHE A 547 58.37 -12.91 -11.40
N VAL A 548 59.45 -12.80 -10.63
CA VAL A 548 59.36 -12.59 -9.18
C VAL A 548 58.67 -11.25 -8.91
N ALA A 549 59.12 -10.17 -9.55
CA ALA A 549 58.47 -8.86 -9.40
C ALA A 549 56.98 -8.91 -9.78
N TRP A 550 56.65 -9.57 -10.89
CA TRP A 550 55.26 -9.72 -11.35
C TRP A 550 54.43 -10.53 -10.36
N TYR A 551 54.85 -11.73 -9.98
CA TYR A 551 54.05 -12.59 -9.09
C TYR A 551 53.96 -12.06 -7.67
N THR A 552 54.93 -11.26 -7.20
CA THR A 552 54.84 -10.60 -5.88
C THR A 552 53.95 -9.37 -5.90
N ALA A 553 53.97 -8.59 -6.98
CA ALA A 553 53.24 -7.33 -7.06
C ALA A 553 51.80 -7.52 -7.55
N ASP A 554 51.59 -8.41 -8.52
CA ASP A 554 50.35 -8.53 -9.28
C ASP A 554 50.26 -9.91 -9.97
N PHE A 555 49.97 -10.95 -9.20
CA PHE A 555 49.84 -12.32 -9.74
C PHE A 555 48.67 -12.39 -10.75
N PRO A 556 48.85 -13.00 -11.93
CA PRO A 556 47.78 -13.13 -12.91
C PRO A 556 46.70 -14.10 -12.40
N GLU A 557 45.59 -13.55 -11.93
CA GLU A 557 44.46 -14.32 -11.41
C GLU A 557 43.39 -14.56 -12.49
N PRO A 558 42.59 -15.63 -12.36
CA PRO A 558 41.42 -15.83 -13.20
C PRO A 558 40.36 -14.78 -12.85
N THR A 559 40.19 -13.79 -13.71
CA THR A 559 39.30 -12.65 -13.50
C THR A 559 38.09 -12.75 -14.39
N ILE A 560 36.90 -12.52 -13.81
CA ILE A 560 35.65 -12.41 -14.55
C ILE A 560 35.45 -10.94 -14.91
N THR A 561 35.34 -10.67 -16.20
CA THR A 561 35.05 -9.34 -16.73
C THR A 561 33.69 -9.36 -17.41
N THR A 562 32.75 -8.60 -16.87
CA THR A 562 31.42 -8.43 -17.45
C THR A 562 31.51 -7.36 -18.53
N LYS A 563 31.30 -7.75 -19.79
CA LYS A 563 31.31 -6.84 -20.94
C LYS A 563 29.97 -6.90 -21.65
N ASP A 564 29.57 -5.80 -22.29
CA ASP A 564 28.40 -5.81 -23.15
C ASP A 564 28.62 -6.79 -24.31
N ALA A 565 27.63 -7.65 -24.54
CA ALA A 565 27.64 -8.55 -25.67
C ALA A 565 27.38 -7.77 -26.96
N THR A 566 28.20 -8.01 -27.98
CA THR A 566 28.00 -7.44 -29.31
C THR A 566 26.86 -8.13 -30.06
N GLU A 567 26.54 -9.38 -29.69
CA GLU A 567 25.60 -10.25 -30.39
C GLU A 567 24.17 -10.14 -29.85
N PHE A 568 23.98 -9.69 -28.61
CA PHE A 568 22.66 -9.51 -28.00
C PHE A 568 22.64 -8.38 -26.98
N ARG A 569 21.43 -7.89 -26.65
CA ARG A 569 21.24 -6.86 -25.62
C ARG A 569 21.38 -7.48 -24.23
N GLY A 570 22.59 -7.40 -23.69
CA GLY A 570 22.94 -7.82 -22.35
C GLY A 570 24.44 -7.81 -22.13
N THR A 571 24.84 -8.21 -20.93
CA THR A 571 26.23 -8.41 -20.54
C THR A 571 26.59 -9.89 -20.47
N VAL A 572 27.83 -10.23 -20.84
CA VAL A 572 28.38 -11.58 -20.73
C VAL A 572 29.62 -11.55 -19.85
N ASP A 573 29.67 -12.52 -18.96
CA ASP A 573 30.83 -12.76 -18.10
C ASP A 573 31.92 -13.53 -18.86
N ARG A 574 33.01 -12.82 -19.12
CA ARG A 574 34.19 -13.31 -19.83
C ARG A 574 35.28 -13.65 -18.82
N ILE A 575 35.80 -14.87 -18.85
CA ILE A 575 36.84 -15.33 -17.91
C ILE A 575 38.19 -15.36 -18.63
N SER A 576 39.16 -14.61 -18.12
CA SER A 576 40.53 -14.58 -18.65
C SER A 576 41.56 -14.46 -17.52
N CYS A 577 42.81 -14.80 -17.82
CA CYS A 577 43.90 -14.52 -16.88
C CYS A 577 44.25 -13.03 -16.99
N SER A 578 43.96 -12.25 -15.96
CA SER A 578 44.22 -10.81 -15.96
C SER A 578 45.05 -10.42 -14.76
N SER A 579 46.01 -9.54 -14.99
CA SER A 579 46.72 -8.77 -13.96
C SER A 579 46.18 -7.34 -13.94
N SER A 580 46.33 -6.63 -12.83
CA SER A 580 45.89 -5.24 -12.68
C SER A 580 46.53 -4.29 -13.70
N SER A 581 47.77 -4.60 -14.12
CA SER A 581 48.53 -3.80 -15.09
C SER A 581 49.12 -4.66 -16.20
N PHE A 582 49.16 -4.12 -17.43
CA PHE A 582 49.81 -4.77 -18.58
C PHE A 582 51.35 -4.61 -18.57
N ILE A 583 51.89 -3.82 -17.65
CA ILE A 583 53.30 -3.40 -17.58
C ILE A 583 54.25 -4.60 -17.52
N PHE A 584 53.95 -5.62 -16.70
CA PHE A 584 54.81 -6.80 -16.57
C PHE A 584 54.84 -7.65 -17.84
N THR A 585 53.68 -7.84 -18.48
CA THR A 585 53.58 -8.51 -19.79
C THR A 585 54.34 -7.75 -20.86
N ALA A 586 54.25 -6.42 -20.89
CA ALA A 586 55.00 -5.57 -21.82
C ALA A 586 56.52 -5.64 -21.58
N LEU A 587 56.96 -5.63 -20.32
CA LEU A 587 58.38 -5.79 -19.95
C LEU A 587 58.92 -7.16 -20.37
N LEU A 588 58.15 -8.24 -20.22
CA LEU A 588 58.52 -9.57 -20.71
C LEU A 588 58.66 -9.59 -22.23
N ILE A 589 57.69 -9.06 -22.97
CA ILE A 589 57.74 -8.96 -24.44
C ILE A 589 58.96 -8.14 -24.88
N PHE A 590 59.21 -7.00 -24.24
CA PHE A 590 60.36 -6.14 -24.51
C PHE A 590 61.68 -6.87 -24.25
N TRP A 591 61.80 -7.58 -23.13
CA TRP A 591 62.98 -8.38 -22.82
C TRP A 591 63.23 -9.50 -23.84
N LYS A 592 62.17 -10.19 -24.31
CA LYS A 592 62.27 -11.19 -25.38
C LYS A 592 62.66 -10.57 -26.72
N ALA A 593 62.15 -9.38 -27.03
CA ALA A 593 62.53 -8.64 -28.22
C ALA A 593 64.02 -8.28 -28.21
N ILE A 594 64.58 -7.86 -27.08
CA ILE A 594 66.03 -7.64 -26.93
C ILE A 594 66.81 -8.92 -27.23
N LEU A 595 66.43 -10.05 -26.62
CA LEU A 595 67.09 -11.34 -26.85
C LEU A 595 67.05 -11.74 -28.33
N LEU A 596 65.90 -11.59 -28.97
CA LEU A 596 65.70 -11.89 -30.39
C LEU A 596 66.53 -10.98 -31.29
N MET A 597 66.57 -9.67 -31.01
CA MET A 597 67.36 -8.70 -31.78
C MET A 597 68.86 -8.95 -31.64
N VAL A 598 69.34 -9.28 -30.44
CA VAL A 598 70.73 -9.69 -30.21
C VAL A 598 71.04 -10.97 -31.00
N GLY A 599 70.14 -11.96 -30.98
CA GLY A 599 70.26 -13.19 -31.76
C GLY A 599 70.29 -12.95 -33.27
N LEU A 600 69.42 -12.07 -33.78
CA LEU A 600 69.35 -11.67 -35.18
C LEU A 600 70.63 -10.95 -35.61
N TYR A 601 71.08 -9.96 -34.84
CA TYR A 601 72.29 -9.18 -35.12
C TYR A 601 73.52 -10.10 -35.20
N LEU A 602 73.69 -11.00 -34.23
CA LEU A 602 74.80 -11.95 -34.23
C LEU A 602 74.71 -12.94 -35.38
N SER A 603 73.51 -13.42 -35.71
CA SER A 603 73.28 -14.36 -36.81
C SER A 603 73.54 -13.69 -38.17
N PHE A 604 73.24 -12.39 -38.30
CA PHE A 604 73.56 -11.59 -39.49
C PHE A 604 75.08 -11.46 -39.68
N LEU A 605 75.84 -11.16 -38.62
CA LEU A 605 77.29 -11.00 -38.68
C LEU A 605 78.04 -12.27 -39.08
N ILE A 606 77.50 -13.45 -38.77
CA ILE A 606 78.13 -14.76 -39.10
C ILE A 606 77.60 -15.40 -40.38
N ARG A 607 76.69 -14.74 -41.11
CA ARG A 607 75.97 -15.34 -42.25
C ARG A 607 76.89 -15.79 -43.39
N ASN A 608 77.97 -15.06 -43.63
CA ASN A 608 78.89 -15.29 -44.75
C ASN A 608 80.21 -15.97 -44.31
N VAL A 609 80.22 -16.71 -43.20
CA VAL A 609 81.41 -17.44 -42.72
C VAL A 609 81.75 -18.63 -43.64
N SER A 610 83.02 -19.08 -43.62
CA SER A 610 83.57 -20.08 -44.56
C SER A 610 82.75 -21.38 -44.67
N VAL A 611 82.86 -22.03 -45.83
CA VAL A 611 82.10 -23.22 -46.26
C VAL A 611 82.17 -24.42 -45.28
N ASP A 612 83.16 -24.43 -44.38
CA ASP A 612 83.34 -25.43 -43.31
C ASP A 612 82.25 -25.38 -42.21
N PHE A 613 81.49 -24.28 -42.12
CA PHE A 613 80.40 -24.06 -41.17
C PHE A 613 79.05 -23.85 -41.89
N GLN A 614 78.54 -24.92 -42.51
CA GLN A 614 77.26 -24.94 -43.23
C GLN A 614 76.02 -24.64 -42.36
N GLU A 615 76.16 -24.42 -41.05
CA GLU A 615 75.06 -24.20 -40.10
C GLU A 615 74.58 -22.75 -40.01
N SER A 616 75.44 -21.77 -40.33
CA SER A 616 75.16 -20.33 -40.12
C SER A 616 73.96 -19.80 -40.92
N PRO A 617 73.76 -20.17 -42.20
CA PRO A 617 72.58 -19.75 -42.96
C PRO A 617 71.27 -20.29 -42.38
N TRP A 618 71.25 -21.52 -41.86
CA TRP A 618 70.07 -22.13 -41.25
C TRP A 618 69.71 -21.50 -39.91
N ILE A 619 70.71 -21.12 -39.11
CA ILE A 619 70.51 -20.36 -37.87
C ILE A 619 69.88 -18.99 -38.18
N PHE A 620 70.43 -18.27 -39.17
CA PHE A 620 69.87 -16.98 -39.60
C PHE A 620 68.44 -17.13 -40.12
N GLY A 621 68.18 -18.11 -41.00
CA GLY A 621 66.83 -18.39 -41.51
C GLY A 621 65.82 -18.70 -40.41
N SER A 622 66.21 -19.51 -39.42
CA SER A 622 65.34 -19.88 -38.29
C SER A 622 64.95 -18.67 -37.44
N VAL A 623 65.90 -17.76 -37.17
CA VAL A 623 65.64 -16.52 -36.40
C VAL A 623 64.72 -15.57 -37.18
N VAL A 624 64.88 -15.46 -38.51
CA VAL A 624 64.01 -14.64 -39.36
C VAL A 624 62.57 -15.19 -39.40
N VAL A 625 62.39 -16.51 -39.53
CA VAL A 625 61.05 -17.13 -39.53
C VAL A 625 60.30 -16.82 -38.22
N VAL A 626 60.98 -16.94 -37.08
CA VAL A 626 60.36 -16.63 -35.77
C VAL A 626 60.08 -15.14 -35.62
N LEU A 627 60.97 -14.25 -36.07
CA LEU A 627 60.74 -12.81 -36.06
C LEU A 627 59.46 -12.44 -36.84
N VAL A 628 59.32 -12.94 -38.07
CA VAL A 628 58.14 -12.70 -38.91
C VAL A 628 56.89 -13.29 -38.25
N GLY A 629 56.99 -14.51 -37.69
CA GLY A 629 55.90 -15.13 -36.95
C GLY A 629 55.44 -14.28 -35.75
N CYS A 630 56.37 -13.76 -34.94
CA CYS A 630 56.03 -12.89 -33.82
C CYS A 630 55.38 -11.57 -34.27
N LEU A 631 55.85 -10.96 -35.37
CA LEU A 631 55.29 -9.71 -35.90
C LEU A 631 53.87 -9.87 -36.45
N VAL A 632 53.50 -11.05 -36.94
CA VAL A 632 52.14 -11.33 -37.44
C VAL A 632 51.20 -11.78 -36.32
N ILE A 633 51.67 -12.68 -35.44
CA ILE A 633 50.82 -13.32 -34.42
C ILE A 633 50.50 -12.36 -33.26
N MET A 634 51.44 -11.51 -32.83
CA MET A 634 51.19 -10.63 -31.67
C MET A 634 50.05 -9.62 -31.93
N PRO A 635 49.99 -8.87 -33.05
CA PRO A 635 48.88 -7.95 -33.31
C PRO A 635 47.52 -8.64 -33.35
N MET A 636 47.44 -9.85 -33.93
CA MET A 636 46.20 -10.63 -33.98
C MET A 636 45.69 -11.02 -32.59
N SER A 637 46.60 -11.25 -31.62
CA SER A 637 46.22 -11.58 -30.24
C SER A 637 45.67 -10.40 -29.42
N PHE A 638 45.88 -9.15 -29.88
CA PHE A 638 45.40 -7.93 -29.21
C PHE A 638 44.21 -7.27 -29.91
N SER A 639 43.77 -7.79 -31.06
CA SER A 639 42.72 -7.20 -31.90
C SER A 639 41.38 -7.96 -31.85
N VAL A 640 41.21 -8.86 -30.88
CA VAL A 640 39.97 -9.63 -30.61
C VAL A 640 39.40 -9.24 -29.26
#